data_AF-A0A5J4XN75-F1
#
_entry.id   AF-A0A5J4XN75-F1
#
_cell.length_a   1.000
_cell.length_b   1.000
_cell.length_c   1.000
_cell.angle_alpha   90.00
_cell.angle_beta   90.00
_cell.angle_gamma   90.00
#
_symmetry.space_group_name_H-M   'P 1'
#
loop_
_entity.id
_entity.type
_entity.pdbx_description
1 polymer ?
#
loop_
_entity_poly.entity_id
_entity_poly.type
_entity_poly.pdbx_seq_one_letter_code
_entity_poly.pdbx_strand_id
1 'polypeptide(L)'
;KPAHHPHKCPKQQFPWRPTFTDHIKEFLLCFEFRSAVQLTVGQLAVSLFVFINRLNYTNGCLSSIFYVAAVVLVAQDSHVGSKMNAAAFVIGPLWFGSIIAGCMVNHHSACLSGGIHWPVVPVHRDWAVPIRLLRSHNGPWVGNLQQSRLGNNINSRPVFSWASSAWLQLLWKDAVGHVLLDGLIAALGTAVGGLVALPTLASHSLRREVAETLMKVGHSLSGYATHMFEKSDLVPAEAASVGPVADDPASKDMSSRILSRHDSRLTAMMDDQPEEDYWDVMQQATDPAADHMPRHLACAQSVAVASLRPMIAHSRALIGEAEKEPPFIGRHRVLLSEWRPALRALEALITKVAALESLLEGRGESLLHDGRLQEVLGHDVLPVMRLLHAHMAAACAHLAKLLRAHRGHQKGHYRSVFGPSWSALEHELAYTLHTTVQGYWTRWKATHHTGFSLPSPQVRALLYTSTLTNAIMEAMASVEAAVMHALAHQTTLYPRPPAPNFADYHQQIARASQPVHEALSMSGFSGRQWNQEHQPDQDWPVSRKLSKIPSGNLPEEAGDKAAAVKAPSRKSFGDVTRSARRLLPVSFRQRPLQQQQPADQPNLPTHHAKPTGLQSAPQMRAWLWNEVAWVEPLLRTMLAQMCFQNLWLTLTQTIPQTCRSKALLVDTIRHGRKFQFFCKYYLAMCGSLCGCVILSQDVSAIRQWSPLYVMITVIVVMSEKVDTTITKGALRLVGTGIGGVLGFLVMLRTGLATSPVALAAIICVYTWLFGLASQTQYKYAVFLTLITADAVILCQYSPVPGSHGNPKYFYARCASIAVGVVVVLLIGLILPWFTYTDAMDTLGDAYKEATQLMLKFYVTFYDDVKDSDENSGGAQQRATSVSGLLEQKIAAPVVRVQTALAKETVLWKKGILAMPQVVRETLRAMQVLLDRLSALQMMLLQKPVVSGHYTSAPYHNMLQPLDQYVRAVLESAVRLGVLTAELLSEQCTDACLDAVQAQIKQLEALRVQLRKNYIRISHQYHLEVKSQSSKPQIKNRTVDDAVRYLSFLFAASNAIDKATLLAKTVCANEWVQT
;
A
#
# COMPACT_ATOMS: atom_id res chain seq x y z
N LYS A 1 -14.22 2.35 -60.06
CA LYS A 1 -14.53 3.56 -59.23
C LYS A 1 -15.29 3.09 -57.99
N PRO A 2 -14.64 2.84 -56.84
CA PRO A 2 -15.37 2.54 -55.62
C PRO A 2 -15.82 3.85 -54.95
N ALA A 3 -17.06 3.87 -54.49
CA ALA A 3 -17.72 5.02 -53.88
C ALA A 3 -17.16 5.30 -52.48
N HIS A 4 -16.55 6.47 -52.31
CA HIS A 4 -16.22 7.03 -51.01
C HIS A 4 -17.51 7.41 -50.27
N HIS A 5 -17.93 6.59 -49.31
CA HIS A 5 -18.84 7.06 -48.26
C HIS A 5 -18.02 7.86 -47.23
N PRO A 6 -18.34 9.15 -46.98
CA PRO A 6 -17.67 9.92 -45.94
C PRO A 6 -18.09 9.35 -44.58
N HIS A 7 -17.15 8.69 -43.89
CA HIS A 7 -17.29 8.39 -42.47
C HIS A 7 -17.48 9.71 -41.71
N LYS A 8 -18.73 10.01 -41.34
CA LYS A 8 -19.04 11.07 -40.38
C LYS A 8 -18.37 10.68 -39.06
N CYS A 9 -17.22 11.30 -38.78
CA CYS A 9 -16.58 11.25 -37.48
C CYS A 9 -17.66 11.52 -36.42
N PRO A 10 -17.85 10.65 -35.40
CA PRO A 10 -18.86 10.87 -34.38
C PRO A 10 -18.60 12.25 -33.79
N LYS A 11 -19.56 13.19 -33.95
CA LYS A 11 -19.48 14.53 -33.38
C LYS A 11 -19.08 14.35 -31.92
N GLN A 12 -17.83 14.70 -31.58
CA GLN A 12 -17.37 14.77 -30.19
C GLN A 12 -18.38 15.68 -29.49
N GLN A 13 -19.28 15.06 -28.71
CA GLN A 13 -20.18 15.80 -27.86
C GLN A 13 -19.27 16.52 -26.87
N PHE A 14 -19.06 17.82 -27.09
CA PHE A 14 -18.36 18.66 -26.13
C PHE A 14 -18.97 18.39 -24.76
N PRO A 15 -18.16 18.10 -23.73
CA PRO A 15 -18.68 17.84 -22.40
C PRO A 15 -19.56 19.02 -22.00
N TRP A 16 -20.82 18.72 -21.67
CA TRP A 16 -21.83 19.70 -21.26
C TRP A 16 -21.19 20.72 -20.31
N ARG A 17 -21.31 22.01 -20.62
CA ARG A 17 -20.87 23.06 -19.70
C ARG A 17 -21.59 22.82 -18.37
N PRO A 18 -20.88 22.62 -17.25
CA PRO A 18 -21.51 22.43 -15.96
C PRO A 18 -22.47 23.59 -15.69
N THR A 19 -23.69 23.27 -15.28
CA THR A 19 -24.66 24.32 -14.97
C THR A 19 -24.25 25.02 -13.67
N PHE A 20 -24.70 26.25 -13.44
CA PHE A 20 -24.49 26.92 -12.15
C PHE A 20 -24.98 26.05 -10.96
N THR A 21 -26.04 25.26 -11.17
CA THR A 21 -26.53 24.31 -10.15
C THR A 21 -25.55 23.16 -9.89
N ASP A 22 -24.76 22.75 -10.88
CA ASP A 22 -23.72 21.74 -10.68
C ASP A 22 -22.55 22.32 -9.89
N HIS A 23 -22.17 23.57 -10.15
CA HIS A 23 -21.14 24.26 -9.35
C HIS A 23 -21.58 24.49 -7.90
N ILE A 24 -22.83 24.88 -7.63
CA ILE A 24 -23.35 24.99 -6.27
C ILE A 24 -23.37 23.61 -5.60
N LYS A 25 -23.85 22.57 -6.30
CA LYS A 25 -23.82 21.21 -5.75
C LYS A 25 -22.39 20.78 -5.47
N GLU A 26 -21.45 20.99 -6.37
CA GLU A 26 -20.05 20.65 -6.17
C GLU A 26 -19.45 21.41 -4.97
N PHE A 27 -19.76 22.70 -4.81
CA PHE A 27 -19.35 23.50 -3.66
C PHE A 27 -19.97 23.03 -2.33
N LEU A 28 -21.29 22.78 -2.28
CA LEU A 28 -21.95 22.26 -1.07
C LEU A 28 -21.53 20.83 -0.73
N LEU A 29 -21.15 20.06 -1.75
CA LEU A 29 -20.62 18.72 -1.61
C LEU A 29 -19.09 18.70 -1.41
N CYS A 30 -18.44 19.87 -1.50
CA CYS A 30 -17.03 20.06 -1.24
C CYS A 30 -16.74 19.72 0.22
N PHE A 31 -15.60 19.09 0.43
CA PHE A 31 -15.26 18.48 1.72
C PHE A 31 -15.00 19.55 2.79
N GLU A 32 -14.38 20.65 2.40
CA GLU A 32 -14.05 21.83 3.18
C GLU A 32 -15.32 22.47 3.74
N PHE A 33 -16.32 22.70 2.88
CA PHE A 33 -17.60 23.26 3.28
C PHE A 33 -18.32 22.36 4.28
N ARG A 34 -18.45 21.05 3.98
CA ARG A 34 -19.10 20.10 4.89
C ARG A 34 -18.40 20.05 6.25
N SER A 35 -17.07 19.99 6.25
CA SER A 35 -16.29 19.96 7.48
C SER A 35 -16.51 21.23 8.32
N ALA A 36 -16.55 22.40 7.69
CA ALA A 36 -16.85 23.68 8.34
C ALA A 36 -18.27 23.71 8.95
N VAL A 37 -19.30 23.25 8.22
CA VAL A 37 -20.67 23.15 8.74
C VAL A 37 -20.70 22.23 9.97
N GLN A 38 -20.13 21.04 9.85
CA GLN A 38 -20.13 20.05 10.93
C GLN A 38 -19.42 20.55 12.17
N LEU A 39 -18.28 21.22 11.99
CA LEU A 39 -17.50 21.82 13.07
C LEU A 39 -18.31 22.94 13.77
N THR A 40 -18.97 23.79 12.99
CA THR A 40 -19.76 24.93 13.49
C THR A 40 -20.99 24.46 14.27
N VAL A 41 -21.71 23.47 13.75
CA VAL A 41 -22.93 22.94 14.38
C VAL A 41 -22.59 22.23 15.69
N GLY A 42 -21.54 21.39 15.71
CA GLY A 42 -21.14 20.75 16.96
C GLY A 42 -20.56 21.74 17.97
N GLN A 43 -19.80 22.74 17.52
CA GLN A 43 -19.29 23.80 18.39
C GLN A 43 -20.43 24.61 19.03
N LEU A 44 -21.47 24.94 18.25
CA LEU A 44 -22.66 25.61 18.76
C LEU A 44 -23.32 24.75 19.85
N ALA A 45 -23.59 23.47 19.55
CA ALA A 45 -24.23 22.54 20.48
C ALA A 45 -23.47 22.43 21.82
N VAL A 46 -22.15 22.37 21.77
CA VAL A 46 -21.29 22.27 22.96
C VAL A 46 -21.24 23.60 23.71
N SER A 47 -21.17 24.73 23.00
CA SER A 47 -21.13 26.07 23.62
C SER A 47 -22.41 26.43 24.37
N LEU A 48 -23.55 25.80 24.07
CA LEU A 48 -24.81 25.98 24.81
C LEU A 48 -24.66 25.64 26.30
N PHE A 49 -23.79 24.69 26.65
CA PHE A 49 -23.50 24.34 28.05
C PHE A 49 -22.71 25.41 28.80
N VAL A 50 -22.15 26.41 28.11
CA VAL A 50 -21.52 27.59 28.75
C VAL A 50 -22.50 28.76 28.82
N PHE A 51 -23.25 28.99 27.73
CA PHE A 51 -24.06 30.19 27.60
C PHE A 51 -25.44 30.10 28.25
N ILE A 52 -26.03 28.89 28.38
CA ILE A 52 -27.32 28.72 29.02
C ILE A 52 -27.11 28.55 30.53
N ASN A 53 -27.51 29.54 31.32
CA ASN A 53 -27.32 29.54 32.78
C ASN A 53 -27.81 28.26 33.48
N ARG A 54 -28.87 27.61 32.97
CA ARG A 54 -29.39 26.34 33.52
C ARG A 54 -28.53 25.11 33.21
N LEU A 55 -27.74 25.18 32.14
CA LEU A 55 -26.82 24.13 31.73
C LEU A 55 -25.38 24.42 32.15
N ASN A 56 -25.10 25.65 32.59
CA ASN A 56 -23.76 26.10 32.97
C ASN A 56 -23.28 25.40 34.23
N TYR A 57 -22.06 24.87 34.17
CA TYR A 57 -21.36 24.25 35.28
C TYR A 57 -19.88 24.64 35.25
N THR A 58 -19.22 24.47 36.39
CA THR A 58 -17.79 24.76 36.55
C THR A 58 -16.97 23.95 35.55
N ASN A 59 -16.20 24.63 34.70
CA ASN A 59 -15.38 24.06 33.61
C ASN A 59 -16.10 23.73 32.29
N GLY A 60 -17.38 24.10 32.10
CA GLY A 60 -18.10 23.81 30.85
C GLY A 60 -17.38 24.27 29.56
N CYS A 61 -16.50 25.27 29.63
CA CYS A 61 -15.62 25.68 28.54
C CYS A 61 -14.66 24.57 28.02
N LEU A 62 -14.29 23.59 28.84
CA LEU A 62 -13.42 22.47 28.43
C LEU A 62 -14.11 21.54 27.45
N SER A 63 -15.45 21.39 27.53
CA SER A 63 -16.21 20.58 26.58
C SER A 63 -16.01 21.07 25.13
N SER A 64 -16.05 22.38 24.90
CA SER A 64 -15.79 23.02 23.60
C SER A 64 -14.36 22.74 23.12
N ILE A 65 -13.38 22.86 24.02
CA ILE A 65 -11.97 22.59 23.72
C ILE A 65 -11.77 21.11 23.33
N PHE A 66 -12.38 20.17 24.05
CA PHE A 66 -12.30 18.74 23.75
C PHE A 66 -13.01 18.39 22.45
N TYR A 67 -14.12 19.05 22.14
CA TYR A 67 -14.82 18.89 20.87
C TYR A 67 -13.93 19.31 19.70
N VAL A 68 -13.33 20.51 19.76
CA VAL A 68 -12.40 21.00 18.73
C VAL A 68 -11.18 20.07 18.61
N ALA A 69 -10.69 19.51 19.72
CA ALA A 69 -9.61 18.52 19.71
C ALA A 69 -10.00 17.21 19.03
N ALA A 70 -11.18 16.66 19.32
CA ALA A 70 -11.67 15.47 18.66
C ALA A 70 -11.84 15.71 17.16
N VAL A 71 -12.53 16.78 16.76
CA VAL A 71 -12.94 16.99 15.36
C VAL A 71 -11.83 17.56 14.48
N VAL A 72 -11.00 18.48 14.96
CA VAL A 72 -9.98 19.14 14.13
C VAL A 72 -8.62 18.48 14.26
N LEU A 73 -8.20 18.03 15.45
CA LEU A 73 -6.86 17.46 15.61
C LEU A 73 -6.82 15.97 15.27
N VAL A 74 -7.79 15.20 15.77
CA VAL A 74 -7.71 13.73 15.74
C VAL A 74 -8.46 13.13 14.55
N ALA A 75 -9.64 13.66 14.19
CA ALA A 75 -10.34 13.18 13.01
C ALA A 75 -9.53 13.55 11.75
N GLN A 76 -9.01 12.53 11.05
CA GLN A 76 -8.28 12.73 9.80
C GLN A 76 -9.22 13.25 8.71
N ASP A 77 -10.41 12.64 8.64
CA ASP A 77 -11.45 12.95 7.66
C ASP A 77 -12.74 13.47 8.31
N SER A 78 -13.62 14.06 7.49
CA SER A 78 -14.94 14.53 7.93
C SER A 78 -15.99 13.42 8.07
N HIS A 79 -15.57 12.15 7.99
CA HIS A 79 -16.49 11.02 8.04
C HIS A 79 -17.03 10.82 9.45
N VAL A 80 -18.30 10.38 9.55
CA VAL A 80 -18.94 10.15 10.85
C VAL A 80 -18.12 9.15 11.68
N GLY A 81 -17.74 8.02 11.09
CA GLY A 81 -16.91 7.01 11.75
C GLY A 81 -15.58 7.58 12.25
N SER A 82 -14.87 8.35 11.41
CA SER A 82 -13.61 9.02 11.78
C SER A 82 -13.78 10.00 12.95
N LYS A 83 -14.88 10.75 13.00
CA LYS A 83 -15.18 11.69 14.09
C LYS A 83 -15.56 10.98 15.38
N MET A 84 -16.38 9.93 15.30
CA MET A 84 -16.74 9.13 16.48
C MET A 84 -15.52 8.41 17.05
N ASN A 85 -14.67 7.87 16.16
CA ASN A 85 -13.39 7.30 16.54
C ASN A 85 -12.50 8.33 17.21
N ALA A 86 -12.40 9.53 16.63
CA ALA A 86 -11.62 10.61 17.19
C ALA A 86 -12.13 11.05 18.56
N ALA A 87 -13.45 11.16 18.75
CA ALA A 87 -14.06 11.43 20.05
C ALA A 87 -13.72 10.33 21.05
N ALA A 88 -13.92 9.06 20.70
CA ALA A 88 -13.55 7.92 21.54
C ALA A 88 -12.06 7.92 21.93
N PHE A 89 -11.21 8.25 20.95
CA PHE A 89 -9.77 8.36 21.10
C PHE A 89 -9.37 9.52 22.01
N VAL A 90 -10.06 10.66 21.95
CA VAL A 90 -9.77 11.81 22.82
C VAL A 90 -10.29 11.61 24.24
N ILE A 91 -11.53 11.19 24.34
CA ILE A 91 -12.30 11.21 25.58
C ILE A 91 -11.97 9.99 26.45
N GLY A 92 -11.77 8.82 25.84
CA GLY A 92 -11.46 7.60 26.56
C GLY A 92 -10.21 7.68 27.45
N PRO A 93 -9.03 8.00 26.88
CA PRO A 93 -7.81 8.18 27.66
C PRO A 93 -7.89 9.33 28.66
N LEU A 94 -8.63 10.40 28.33
CA LEU A 94 -8.89 11.51 29.25
C LEU A 94 -9.66 11.04 30.49
N TRP A 95 -10.78 10.33 30.29
CA TRP A 95 -11.57 9.75 31.37
C TRP A 95 -10.76 8.77 32.20
N PHE A 96 -10.05 7.87 31.52
CA PHE A 96 -9.21 6.88 32.18
C PHE A 96 -8.09 7.51 32.99
N GLY A 97 -7.43 8.55 32.43
CA GLY A 97 -6.43 9.35 33.14
C GLY A 97 -7.03 9.97 34.40
N SER A 98 -8.11 10.74 34.25
CA SER A 98 -8.79 11.41 35.35
C SER A 98 -9.17 10.46 36.50
N ILE A 99 -9.68 9.26 36.17
CA ILE A 99 -10.01 8.22 37.16
C ILE A 99 -8.76 7.71 37.87
N ILE A 100 -7.68 7.39 37.13
CA ILE A 100 -6.41 7.00 37.74
C ILE A 100 -5.89 8.10 38.65
N ALA A 101 -5.88 9.37 38.21
CA ALA A 101 -5.43 10.48 39.04
C ALA A 101 -6.25 10.58 40.33
N GLY A 102 -7.58 10.46 40.25
CA GLY A 102 -8.44 10.39 41.43
C GLY A 102 -8.04 9.25 42.37
N CYS A 103 -7.87 8.04 41.85
CA CYS A 103 -7.45 6.87 42.64
C CYS A 103 -6.06 7.05 43.27
N MET A 104 -5.10 7.63 42.55
CA MET A 104 -3.74 7.88 43.05
C MET A 104 -3.74 8.93 44.15
N VAL A 105 -4.52 10.01 43.99
CA VAL A 105 -4.67 11.04 45.03
C VAL A 105 -5.37 10.45 46.26
N ASN A 106 -6.40 9.63 46.08
CA ASN A 106 -7.05 8.93 47.18
C ASN A 106 -6.06 8.03 47.94
N HIS A 107 -5.34 7.18 47.22
CA HIS A 107 -4.36 6.27 47.81
C HIS A 107 -3.28 7.05 48.57
N HIS A 108 -2.77 8.13 47.97
CA HIS A 108 -1.78 8.97 48.62
C HIS A 108 -2.30 9.66 49.89
N SER A 109 -3.53 10.19 49.84
CA SER A 109 -4.17 10.80 51.02
C SER A 109 -4.38 9.78 52.15
N ALA A 110 -4.65 8.53 51.81
CA ALA A 110 -4.78 7.44 52.78
C ALA A 110 -3.43 7.05 53.40
N CYS A 111 -2.32 7.14 52.65
CA CYS A 111 -0.98 6.84 53.14
C CYS A 111 -0.35 7.99 53.96
N LEU A 112 -0.65 9.25 53.63
CA LEU A 112 -0.10 10.44 54.31
C LEU A 112 -0.55 10.59 55.76
N SER A 113 -1.62 9.91 56.17
CA SER A 113 -2.03 9.84 57.58
C SER A 113 -0.96 9.21 58.49
N GLY A 114 0.05 8.53 57.93
CA GLY A 114 1.16 7.90 58.65
C GLY A 114 2.39 8.77 58.94
N GLY A 115 2.44 10.03 58.48
CA GLY A 115 3.56 10.95 58.74
C GLY A 115 4.82 10.66 57.92
N ILE A 116 5.19 11.63 57.07
CA ILE A 116 6.47 11.71 56.31
C ILE A 116 6.57 10.76 55.11
N HIS A 117 6.16 11.17 53.89
CA HIS A 117 6.75 10.72 52.59
C HIS A 117 6.31 11.63 51.42
N TRP A 118 6.79 12.88 51.37
CA TRP A 118 6.48 13.83 50.28
C TRP A 118 7.24 13.64 48.94
N PRO A 119 8.47 13.08 48.86
CA PRO A 119 9.20 13.02 47.59
C PRO A 119 8.90 11.79 46.71
N VAL A 120 8.12 10.80 47.20
CA VAL A 120 7.86 9.53 46.47
C VAL A 120 6.76 9.65 45.41
N VAL A 121 5.95 10.73 45.47
CA VAL A 121 4.76 10.94 44.64
C VAL A 121 5.04 11.27 43.17
N PRO A 122 6.02 12.13 42.82
CA PRO A 122 6.34 12.39 41.41
C PRO A 122 6.95 11.16 40.75
N VAL A 123 7.73 10.38 41.50
CA VAL A 123 8.43 9.21 41.00
C VAL A 123 7.42 8.13 40.59
N HIS A 124 6.47 7.72 41.44
CA HIS A 124 5.51 6.65 41.08
C HIS A 124 4.48 7.04 40.01
N ARG A 125 4.13 8.33 39.87
CA ARG A 125 3.11 8.82 38.93
C ARG A 125 3.50 8.65 37.46
N ASP A 126 4.80 8.57 37.19
CA ASP A 126 5.32 8.58 35.82
C ASP A 126 5.87 7.23 35.31
N TRP A 127 5.83 6.11 36.05
CA TRP A 127 6.39 4.81 35.56
C TRP A 127 5.52 4.08 34.53
N ALA A 128 4.20 4.25 34.55
CA ALA A 128 3.29 3.56 33.62
C ALA A 128 3.34 4.11 32.18
N VAL A 129 3.95 5.28 31.99
CA VAL A 129 4.12 5.99 30.72
C VAL A 129 5.36 5.53 29.90
N PRO A 130 6.57 5.37 30.50
CA PRO A 130 7.80 4.90 29.85
C PRO A 130 7.61 3.63 29.01
N ILE A 131 6.88 2.68 29.58
CA ILE A 131 6.67 1.37 28.98
C ILE A 131 5.79 1.48 27.71
N ARG A 132 4.90 2.48 27.61
CA ARG A 132 4.03 2.64 26.44
C ARG A 132 4.74 3.23 25.22
N LEU A 133 5.77 4.05 25.44
CA LEU A 133 6.54 4.70 24.38
C LEU A 133 7.48 3.73 23.64
N LEU A 134 7.92 2.64 24.30
CA LEU A 134 8.90 1.71 23.73
C LEU A 134 8.37 0.87 22.54
N ARG A 135 7.05 0.69 22.36
CA ARG A 135 6.49 -0.22 21.32
C ARG A 135 5.52 0.42 20.33
N SER A 136 5.08 1.65 20.55
CA SER A 136 4.14 2.34 19.66
C SER A 136 4.81 2.70 18.32
N HIS A 137 4.61 1.88 17.29
CA HIS A 137 4.91 2.25 15.90
C HIS A 137 3.88 3.27 15.39
N ASN A 138 4.33 4.50 15.12
CA ASN A 138 3.78 5.49 14.17
C ASN A 138 2.27 5.79 14.13
N GLY A 139 1.49 5.43 15.16
CA GLY A 139 0.08 5.79 15.23
C GLY A 139 -0.17 7.12 15.95
N PRO A 140 -1.40 7.67 15.88
CA PRO A 140 -1.83 8.88 16.60
C PRO A 140 -1.72 8.80 18.16
N TRP A 141 -1.17 7.71 18.70
CA TRP A 141 -1.06 7.35 20.13
C TRP A 141 -0.39 8.37 21.03
N VAL A 142 0.48 9.23 20.48
CA VAL A 142 1.04 10.36 21.24
C VAL A 142 -0.10 11.24 21.76
N GLY A 143 -1.18 11.43 20.99
CA GLY A 143 -2.38 12.16 21.42
C GLY A 143 -3.08 11.54 22.64
N ASN A 144 -3.27 10.22 22.67
CA ASN A 144 -3.90 9.52 23.80
C ASN A 144 -3.14 9.72 25.11
N LEU A 145 -1.81 9.68 25.03
CA LEU A 145 -0.94 9.84 26.18
C LEU A 145 -0.91 11.30 26.66
N GLN A 146 -0.95 12.25 25.74
CA GLN A 146 -1.06 13.68 26.04
C GLN A 146 -2.43 14.03 26.68
N GLN A 147 -3.53 13.41 26.23
CA GLN A 147 -4.89 13.69 26.73
C GLN A 147 -5.17 13.05 28.09
N SER A 148 -4.71 11.82 28.31
CA SER A 148 -4.74 11.19 29.64
C SER A 148 -3.97 12.03 30.68
N ARG A 149 -2.84 12.62 30.27
CA ARG A 149 -2.07 13.55 31.10
C ARG A 149 -2.77 14.87 31.34
N LEU A 150 -3.49 15.40 30.35
CA LEU A 150 -4.28 16.63 30.53
C LEU A 150 -5.33 16.46 31.64
N GLY A 151 -6.06 15.33 31.64
CA GLY A 151 -6.99 14.99 32.73
C GLY A 151 -6.32 14.89 34.10
N ASN A 152 -5.15 14.24 34.15
CA ASN A 152 -4.35 14.16 35.38
C ASN A 152 -3.92 15.52 35.93
N ASN A 153 -3.59 16.48 35.07
CA ASN A 153 -3.07 17.79 35.45
C ASN A 153 -4.18 18.81 35.78
N ILE A 154 -5.34 18.72 35.11
CA ILE A 154 -6.50 19.55 35.43
C ILE A 154 -6.99 19.26 36.86
N ASN A 155 -6.94 17.98 37.27
CA ASN A 155 -7.42 17.54 38.59
C ASN A 155 -6.46 17.84 39.75
N SER A 156 -5.21 18.26 39.49
CA SER A 156 -4.24 18.55 40.58
C SER A 156 -4.30 19.96 41.15
N ARG A 157 -5.10 20.87 40.57
CA ARG A 157 -5.23 22.26 41.05
C ARG A 157 -5.61 22.42 42.53
N PRO A 158 -6.50 21.59 43.12
CA PRO A 158 -6.90 21.81 44.49
C PRO A 158 -6.02 21.03 45.51
N VAL A 159 -5.06 20.19 45.06
CA VAL A 159 -4.29 19.25 45.91
C VAL A 159 -3.39 19.95 46.94
N PHE A 160 -3.10 21.24 46.75
CA PHE A 160 -2.12 21.96 47.58
C PHE A 160 -2.71 22.68 48.81
N SER A 161 -4.01 22.56 49.09
CA SER A 161 -4.63 23.12 50.31
C SER A 161 -5.29 22.04 51.20
N TRP A 162 -4.48 21.45 52.09
CA TRP A 162 -4.79 20.80 53.38
C TRP A 162 -5.87 19.68 53.46
N ALA A 163 -5.46 18.59 54.13
CA ALA A 163 -6.07 17.26 54.18
C ALA A 163 -7.35 17.17 55.04
N SER A 164 -8.49 17.59 54.49
CA SER A 164 -9.81 17.23 55.05
C SER A 164 -10.51 16.19 54.16
N SER A 165 -11.28 15.29 54.76
CA SER A 165 -12.10 14.29 54.06
C SER A 165 -13.13 14.92 53.10
N ALA A 166 -13.55 16.15 53.36
CA ALA A 166 -14.41 16.95 52.48
C ALA A 166 -13.75 17.23 51.11
N TRP A 167 -12.42 17.32 51.08
CA TRP A 167 -11.68 17.62 49.86
C TRP A 167 -11.66 16.45 48.86
N LEU A 168 -11.64 15.21 49.35
CA LEU A 168 -11.77 14.02 48.48
C LEU A 168 -13.10 14.03 47.72
N GLN A 169 -14.20 14.39 48.40
CA GLN A 169 -15.51 14.49 47.74
C GLN A 169 -15.51 15.59 46.68
N LEU A 170 -14.89 16.75 46.96
CA LEU A 170 -14.72 17.83 45.99
C LEU A 170 -13.85 17.41 44.79
N LEU A 171 -12.76 16.67 45.01
CA LEU A 171 -11.92 16.16 43.91
C LEU A 171 -12.71 15.26 42.95
N TRP A 172 -13.44 14.28 43.50
CA TRP A 172 -14.21 13.34 42.67
C TRP A 172 -15.40 14.01 41.98
N LYS A 173 -16.12 14.88 42.71
CA LYS A 173 -17.28 15.57 42.16
C LYS A 173 -16.88 16.65 41.16
N ASP A 174 -15.98 17.55 41.54
CA ASP A 174 -15.71 18.79 40.81
C ASP A 174 -14.55 18.64 39.81
N ALA A 175 -13.58 17.77 40.06
CA ALA A 175 -12.46 17.59 39.13
C ALA A 175 -12.72 16.41 38.19
N VAL A 176 -12.84 15.20 38.75
CA VAL A 176 -13.06 13.99 37.96
C VAL A 176 -14.43 14.04 37.29
N GLY A 177 -15.49 14.30 38.05
CA GLY A 177 -16.88 14.36 37.56
C GLY A 177 -17.08 15.38 36.43
N HIS A 178 -16.56 16.61 36.58
CA HIS A 178 -16.66 17.62 35.52
C HIS A 178 -15.85 17.24 34.28
N VAL A 179 -14.62 16.71 34.40
CA VAL A 179 -13.86 16.27 33.22
C VAL A 179 -14.55 15.10 32.50
N LEU A 180 -15.18 14.19 33.24
CA LEU A 180 -16.00 13.12 32.65
C LEU A 180 -17.19 13.71 31.86
N LEU A 181 -17.90 14.66 32.48
CA LEU A 181 -19.05 15.35 31.88
C LEU A 181 -18.64 16.18 30.65
N ASP A 182 -17.54 16.93 30.72
CA ASP A 182 -16.97 17.69 29.60
C ASP A 182 -16.66 16.80 28.41
N GLY A 183 -16.04 15.64 28.68
CA GLY A 183 -15.78 14.62 27.67
C GLY A 183 -17.07 14.08 27.06
N LEU A 184 -18.09 13.80 27.87
CA LEU A 184 -19.39 13.31 27.38
C LEU A 184 -20.06 14.34 26.46
N ILE A 185 -20.11 15.60 26.87
CA ILE A 185 -20.68 16.70 26.09
C ILE A 185 -19.89 16.89 24.78
N ALA A 186 -18.56 16.81 24.82
CA ALA A 186 -17.72 16.86 23.62
C ALA A 186 -18.00 15.70 22.65
N ALA A 187 -18.20 14.47 23.16
CA ALA A 187 -18.59 13.32 22.35
C ALA A 187 -19.97 13.53 21.72
N LEU A 188 -20.93 14.03 22.49
CA LEU A 188 -22.28 14.34 21.98
C LEU A 188 -22.22 15.44 20.93
N GLY A 189 -21.43 16.50 21.14
CA GLY A 189 -21.19 17.53 20.13
C GLY A 189 -20.57 16.97 18.85
N THR A 190 -19.64 16.04 18.99
CA THR A 190 -19.02 15.33 17.85
C THR A 190 -20.03 14.49 17.09
N ALA A 191 -20.89 13.77 17.79
CA ALA A 191 -21.98 13.01 17.20
C ALA A 191 -22.99 13.93 16.51
N VAL A 192 -23.48 14.99 17.17
CA VAL A 192 -24.43 15.96 16.59
C VAL A 192 -23.84 16.61 15.35
N GLY A 193 -22.60 17.12 15.44
CA GLY A 193 -21.90 17.72 14.31
C GLY A 193 -21.71 16.74 13.15
N GLY A 194 -21.33 15.49 13.41
CA GLY A 194 -21.14 14.48 12.36
C GLY A 194 -22.44 13.95 11.74
N LEU A 195 -23.48 13.75 12.55
CA LEU A 195 -24.73 13.08 12.16
C LEU A 195 -25.74 14.03 11.52
N VAL A 196 -25.88 15.24 12.06
CA VAL A 196 -26.95 16.18 11.67
C VAL A 196 -26.52 17.04 10.49
N ALA A 197 -25.27 17.48 10.45
CA ALA A 197 -24.77 18.39 9.43
C ALA A 197 -24.10 17.64 8.26
N LEU A 198 -24.83 17.44 7.16
CA LEU A 198 -24.27 16.88 5.91
C LEU A 198 -23.41 15.61 6.14
N PRO A 199 -23.97 14.55 6.76
CA PRO A 199 -23.20 13.38 7.15
C PRO A 199 -22.47 12.79 5.94
N THR A 200 -21.16 12.56 6.10
CA THR A 200 -20.35 11.88 5.10
C THR A 200 -19.97 10.51 5.63
N LEU A 201 -20.17 9.48 4.81
CA LEU A 201 -19.83 8.12 5.17
C LEU A 201 -18.51 7.71 4.49
N ALA A 202 -17.56 7.23 5.28
CA ALA A 202 -16.34 6.57 4.86
C ALA A 202 -16.64 5.40 3.90
N SER A 203 -17.76 4.70 4.09
CA SER A 203 -18.23 3.66 3.16
C SER A 203 -18.60 4.17 1.76
N HIS A 204 -19.01 5.45 1.62
CA HIS A 204 -19.19 6.09 0.31
C HIS A 204 -17.85 6.53 -0.29
N SER A 205 -16.96 7.11 0.52
CA SER A 205 -15.62 7.49 0.08
C SER A 205 -14.81 6.30 -0.40
N LEU A 206 -14.86 5.18 0.33
CA LEU A 206 -14.21 3.92 -0.04
C LEU A 206 -14.61 3.49 -1.45
N ARG A 207 -15.91 3.45 -1.75
CA ARG A 207 -16.41 3.10 -3.08
C ARG A 207 -15.93 4.06 -4.16
N ARG A 208 -15.93 5.37 -3.86
CA ARG A 208 -15.47 6.40 -4.79
C ARG A 208 -13.99 6.25 -5.10
N GLU A 209 -13.16 6.03 -4.08
CA GLU A 209 -11.72 5.84 -4.23
C GLU A 209 -11.36 4.55 -4.96
N VAL A 210 -12.04 3.45 -4.67
CA VAL A 210 -11.86 2.19 -5.41
C VAL A 210 -12.23 2.40 -6.88
N ALA A 211 -13.35 3.07 -7.16
CA ALA A 211 -13.75 3.39 -8.53
C ALA A 211 -12.75 4.31 -9.24
N GLU A 212 -12.24 5.33 -8.56
CA GLU A 212 -11.23 6.23 -9.12
C GLU A 212 -9.91 5.52 -9.37
N THR A 213 -9.49 4.65 -8.45
CA THR A 213 -8.29 3.84 -8.59
C THR A 213 -8.42 2.89 -9.77
N LEU A 214 -9.53 2.16 -9.91
CA LEU A 214 -9.82 1.31 -11.08
C LEU A 214 -9.78 2.10 -12.38
N MET A 215 -10.41 3.28 -12.40
CA MET A 215 -10.40 4.16 -13.56
C MET A 215 -8.97 4.57 -13.93
N LYS A 216 -8.15 5.01 -12.97
CA LYS A 216 -6.74 5.39 -13.21
C LYS A 216 -5.91 4.19 -13.69
N VAL A 217 -6.09 3.02 -13.11
CA VAL A 217 -5.44 1.77 -13.58
C VAL A 217 -5.82 1.46 -15.02
N GLY A 218 -7.11 1.57 -15.37
CA GLY A 218 -7.58 1.37 -16.74
C GLY A 218 -6.96 2.36 -17.74
N HIS A 219 -6.82 3.64 -17.35
CA HIS A 219 -6.17 4.65 -18.19
C HIS A 219 -4.68 4.36 -18.37
N SER A 220 -3.95 4.03 -17.30
CA SER A 220 -2.52 3.69 -17.40
C SER A 220 -2.30 2.42 -18.22
N LEU A 221 -3.14 1.39 -18.04
CA LEU A 221 -3.07 0.15 -18.82
C LEU A 221 -3.29 0.41 -20.32
N SER A 222 -4.28 1.24 -20.66
CA SER A 222 -4.50 1.68 -22.05
C SER A 222 -3.32 2.51 -22.58
N GLY A 223 -2.73 3.38 -21.75
CA GLY A 223 -1.55 4.17 -22.11
C GLY A 223 -0.33 3.29 -22.38
N TYR A 224 -0.05 2.33 -21.50
CA TYR A 224 1.05 1.38 -21.68
C TYR A 224 0.85 0.52 -22.92
N ALA A 225 -0.36 0.02 -23.15
CA ALA A 225 -0.66 -0.72 -24.37
C ALA A 225 -0.49 0.14 -25.63
N THR A 226 -0.85 1.43 -25.57
CA THR A 226 -0.62 2.35 -26.68
C THR A 226 0.88 2.48 -26.92
N HIS A 227 1.69 2.81 -25.91
CA HIS A 227 3.15 2.95 -26.10
C HIS A 227 3.86 1.65 -26.52
N MET A 228 3.48 0.50 -25.95
CA MET A 228 4.07 -0.79 -26.30
C MET A 228 3.67 -1.25 -27.71
N PHE A 229 2.49 -0.84 -28.19
CA PHE A 229 1.91 -1.36 -29.41
C PHE A 229 1.49 -0.28 -30.42
N GLU A 230 1.93 0.98 -30.36
CA GLU A 230 1.54 2.03 -31.32
C GLU A 230 2.32 1.92 -32.63
N LYS A 231 1.65 1.48 -33.71
CA LYS A 231 2.30 1.22 -35.00
C LYS A 231 3.07 2.47 -35.44
N SER A 232 4.38 2.33 -35.63
CA SER A 232 5.22 3.41 -36.16
C SER A 232 4.89 3.59 -37.64
N ASP A 233 3.77 4.24 -37.93
CA ASP A 233 3.40 4.65 -39.30
C ASP A 233 4.29 5.79 -39.81
N LEU A 234 5.27 6.23 -39.00
CA LEU A 234 6.38 7.10 -39.38
C LEU A 234 7.43 6.33 -40.20
N VAL A 235 7.01 5.70 -41.30
CA VAL A 235 7.92 5.53 -42.42
C VAL A 235 8.08 6.93 -43.01
N PRO A 236 9.30 7.49 -43.08
CA PRO A 236 9.49 8.83 -43.61
C PRO A 236 8.90 8.92 -45.01
N ALA A 237 7.97 9.87 -45.20
CA ALA A 237 7.48 10.24 -46.52
C ALA A 237 8.61 10.65 -47.49
N GLU A 238 9.84 10.83 -47.00
CA GLU A 238 11.05 10.99 -47.80
C GLU A 238 11.34 9.82 -48.75
N ALA A 239 11.02 8.57 -48.39
CA ALA A 239 11.18 7.43 -49.30
C ALA A 239 10.19 7.46 -50.48
N ALA A 240 9.09 8.22 -50.37
CA ALA A 240 8.12 8.42 -51.46
C ALA A 240 8.45 9.64 -52.34
N SER A 241 9.53 10.39 -52.04
CA SER A 241 9.97 11.55 -52.83
C SER A 241 11.10 11.26 -53.82
N VAL A 242 11.66 10.05 -53.82
CA VAL A 242 12.56 9.60 -54.89
C VAL A 242 11.70 9.24 -56.10
N GLY A 243 11.66 10.14 -57.09
CA GLY A 243 10.88 9.99 -58.31
C GLY A 243 11.20 8.72 -59.10
N PRO A 244 10.37 8.36 -60.09
CA PRO A 244 10.51 7.12 -60.86
C PRO A 244 11.85 7.11 -61.61
N VAL A 245 12.86 6.48 -61.03
CA VAL A 245 14.09 6.12 -61.74
C VAL A 245 13.76 4.94 -62.63
N ALA A 246 13.99 5.12 -63.93
CA ALA A 246 13.69 4.18 -65.00
C ALA A 246 14.25 2.78 -64.73
N ASP A 247 13.52 1.77 -65.23
CA ASP A 247 13.79 0.35 -65.14
C ASP A 247 15.22 -0.03 -65.55
N ASP A 248 16.14 -0.07 -64.57
CA ASP A 248 17.45 -0.71 -64.73
C ASP A 248 17.43 -2.08 -64.04
N PRO A 249 17.51 -3.21 -64.79
CA PRO A 249 17.53 -4.55 -64.22
C PRO A 249 18.73 -4.81 -63.30
N ALA A 250 19.74 -3.92 -63.25
CA ALA A 250 20.83 -3.99 -62.28
C ALA A 250 20.45 -3.56 -60.84
N SER A 251 19.36 -2.81 -60.66
CA SER A 251 18.91 -2.29 -59.34
C SER A 251 18.38 -3.38 -58.41
N LYS A 252 17.73 -4.41 -58.95
CA LYS A 252 17.23 -5.56 -58.15
C LYS A 252 18.36 -6.41 -57.57
N ASP A 253 19.54 -6.42 -58.20
CA ASP A 253 20.72 -7.13 -57.70
C ASP A 253 21.53 -6.27 -56.71
N MET A 254 21.29 -4.95 -56.67
CA MET A 254 21.96 -4.06 -55.72
C MET A 254 21.27 -4.08 -54.35
N SER A 255 19.95 -4.17 -54.29
CA SER A 255 19.22 -4.32 -53.02
C SER A 255 19.49 -5.68 -52.35
N SER A 256 19.60 -6.76 -53.14
CA SER A 256 20.00 -8.09 -52.63
C SER A 256 21.45 -8.12 -52.16
N ARG A 257 22.37 -7.42 -52.85
CA ARG A 257 23.78 -7.28 -52.45
C ARG A 257 24.01 -6.30 -51.31
N ILE A 258 23.17 -5.27 -51.16
CA ILE A 258 23.21 -4.35 -50.02
C ILE A 258 22.67 -5.07 -48.78
N LEU A 259 21.56 -5.83 -48.88
CA LEU A 259 21.08 -6.70 -47.80
C LEU A 259 22.09 -7.81 -47.46
N SER A 260 22.69 -8.47 -48.45
CA SER A 260 23.69 -9.52 -48.20
C SER A 260 25.00 -8.95 -47.63
N ARG A 261 25.43 -7.75 -48.06
CA ARG A 261 26.55 -7.04 -47.42
C ARG A 261 26.18 -6.53 -46.03
N HIS A 262 24.95 -6.10 -45.77
CA HIS A 262 24.54 -5.67 -44.43
C HIS A 262 24.46 -6.86 -43.47
N ASP A 263 23.95 -8.01 -43.92
CA ASP A 263 23.90 -9.25 -43.12
C ASP A 263 25.28 -9.89 -42.95
N SER A 264 26.13 -9.90 -43.98
CA SER A 264 27.52 -10.37 -43.85
C SER A 264 28.34 -9.46 -42.94
N ARG A 265 28.08 -8.14 -42.97
CA ARG A 265 28.71 -7.16 -42.08
C ARG A 265 28.13 -7.21 -40.68
N LEU A 266 26.84 -7.51 -40.48
CA LEU A 266 26.23 -7.75 -39.16
C LEU A 266 26.71 -9.06 -38.54
N THR A 267 26.89 -10.12 -39.34
CA THR A 267 27.40 -11.41 -38.86
C THR A 267 28.90 -11.32 -38.54
N ALA A 268 29.68 -10.57 -39.33
CA ALA A 268 31.07 -10.25 -39.01
C ALA A 268 31.20 -9.24 -37.86
N MET A 269 30.28 -8.28 -37.71
CA MET A 269 30.25 -7.33 -36.59
C MET A 269 29.78 -7.97 -35.28
N MET A 270 29.02 -9.07 -35.30
CA MET A 270 28.65 -9.77 -34.07
C MET A 270 29.78 -10.65 -33.50
N ASP A 271 30.76 -11.04 -34.32
CA ASP A 271 31.99 -11.71 -33.87
C ASP A 271 33.15 -10.71 -33.61
N ASP A 272 33.18 -9.52 -34.25
CA ASP A 272 34.30 -8.56 -34.15
C ASP A 272 33.96 -7.10 -33.73
N GLN A 273 32.70 -6.70 -33.43
CA GLN A 273 32.51 -5.41 -32.76
C GLN A 273 33.07 -5.50 -31.33
N PRO A 274 33.93 -4.57 -30.90
CA PRO A 274 34.36 -4.53 -29.52
C PRO A 274 33.12 -4.41 -28.64
N GLU A 275 32.97 -5.34 -27.69
CA GLU A 275 31.90 -5.33 -26.68
C GLU A 275 31.73 -3.95 -26.00
N GLU A 276 32.76 -3.10 -26.07
CA GLU A 276 32.81 -1.70 -25.65
C GLU A 276 31.64 -0.86 -26.20
N ASP A 277 31.24 -0.97 -27.47
CA ASP A 277 30.16 -0.13 -28.05
C ASP A 277 28.79 -0.40 -27.38
N TYR A 278 28.52 -1.65 -26.99
CA TYR A 278 27.28 -1.99 -26.28
C TYR A 278 27.31 -1.51 -24.83
N TRP A 279 28.49 -1.56 -24.19
CA TRP A 279 28.67 -1.04 -22.84
C TRP A 279 28.57 0.47 -22.82
N ASP A 280 29.11 1.17 -23.81
CA ASP A 280 28.94 2.63 -23.95
C ASP A 280 27.46 3.00 -24.13
N VAL A 281 26.68 2.23 -24.89
CA VAL A 281 25.23 2.46 -25.02
C VAL A 281 24.48 2.18 -23.72
N MET A 282 24.79 1.10 -23.01
CA MET A 282 24.17 0.79 -21.70
C MET A 282 24.63 1.75 -20.61
N GLN A 283 25.87 2.20 -20.66
CA GLN A 283 26.47 3.14 -19.72
C GLN A 283 25.92 4.54 -19.98
N GLN A 284 25.75 4.97 -21.24
CA GLN A 284 24.97 6.17 -21.61
C GLN A 284 23.50 6.07 -21.20
N ALA A 285 22.86 4.89 -21.35
CA ALA A 285 21.48 4.68 -20.93
C ALA A 285 21.30 4.59 -19.40
N THR A 286 22.40 4.38 -18.65
CA THR A 286 22.41 4.34 -17.18
C THR A 286 23.14 5.52 -16.55
N ASP A 287 23.67 6.43 -17.36
CA ASP A 287 24.35 7.64 -16.92
C ASP A 287 23.28 8.63 -16.43
N PRO A 288 23.26 8.97 -15.13
CA PRO A 288 22.32 9.96 -14.61
C PRO A 288 22.51 11.35 -15.24
N ALA A 289 23.66 11.65 -15.86
CA ALA A 289 23.91 12.91 -16.55
C ALA A 289 23.35 12.96 -17.98
N ALA A 290 22.98 11.83 -18.58
CA ALA A 290 22.42 11.76 -19.94
C ALA A 290 20.93 12.17 -20.03
N ASP A 291 20.36 12.72 -18.95
CA ASP A 291 18.93 13.07 -18.79
C ASP A 291 18.46 14.28 -19.62
N HIS A 292 19.17 14.62 -20.69
CA HIS A 292 18.67 15.43 -21.80
C HIS A 292 17.73 14.61 -22.68
N MET A 293 16.67 14.06 -22.09
CA MET A 293 15.61 13.38 -22.84
C MET A 293 14.99 14.34 -23.86
N PRO A 294 14.77 13.91 -25.13
CA PRO A 294 14.13 14.75 -26.13
C PRO A 294 12.73 15.16 -25.65
N ARG A 295 12.49 16.48 -25.61
CA ARG A 295 11.23 17.14 -25.17
C ARG A 295 9.96 16.63 -25.89
N HIS A 296 10.07 15.80 -26.92
CA HIS A 296 8.96 15.21 -27.65
C HIS A 296 8.22 14.08 -26.91
N LEU A 297 8.77 13.49 -25.84
CA LEU A 297 8.06 12.54 -24.97
C LEU A 297 7.21 13.19 -23.86
N ALA A 298 7.10 14.53 -23.84
CA ALA A 298 6.23 15.25 -22.92
C ALA A 298 4.72 15.11 -23.25
N CYS A 299 4.37 14.48 -24.38
CA CYS A 299 2.99 14.26 -24.77
C CYS A 299 2.43 13.05 -23.99
N ALA A 300 1.76 13.36 -22.87
CA ALA A 300 1.09 12.45 -21.94
C ALA A 300 2.02 11.58 -21.07
N GLN A 301 2.65 12.19 -20.06
CA GLN A 301 3.13 11.43 -18.89
C GLN A 301 1.94 10.69 -18.26
N SER A 302 1.74 9.44 -18.63
CA SER A 302 0.81 8.55 -17.95
C SER A 302 1.23 8.49 -16.48
N VAL A 303 0.31 8.78 -15.59
CA VAL A 303 0.55 8.70 -14.14
C VAL A 303 1.05 7.29 -13.83
N ALA A 304 2.29 7.18 -13.31
CA ALA A 304 2.88 5.92 -12.91
C ALA A 304 1.91 5.18 -11.99
N VAL A 305 1.61 3.92 -12.30
CA VAL A 305 0.59 3.13 -11.60
C VAL A 305 1.00 2.91 -10.14
N ALA A 306 2.29 2.84 -9.87
CA ALA A 306 2.85 2.81 -8.52
C ALA A 306 2.39 3.99 -7.63
N SER A 307 2.09 5.16 -8.22
CA SER A 307 1.60 6.33 -7.49
C SER A 307 0.18 6.18 -6.93
N LEU A 308 -0.53 5.11 -7.31
CA LEU A 308 -1.88 4.79 -6.81
C LEU A 308 -1.85 4.02 -5.48
N ARG A 309 -0.70 3.50 -5.03
CA ARG A 309 -0.56 2.77 -3.76
C ARG A 309 -1.04 3.56 -2.52
N PRO A 310 -0.75 4.88 -2.38
CA PRO A 310 -1.30 5.68 -1.30
C PRO A 310 -2.83 5.74 -1.29
N MET A 311 -3.48 5.72 -2.47
CA MET A 311 -4.96 5.69 -2.54
C MET A 311 -5.51 4.37 -2.01
N ILE A 312 -4.87 3.22 -2.31
CA ILE A 312 -5.25 1.93 -1.71
C ILE A 312 -5.03 1.93 -0.21
N ALA A 313 -3.89 2.44 0.27
CA ALA A 313 -3.60 2.53 1.69
C ALA A 313 -4.65 3.39 2.42
N HIS A 314 -5.07 4.50 1.80
CA HIS A 314 -6.15 5.34 2.31
C HIS A 314 -7.50 4.61 2.31
N SER A 315 -7.86 3.93 1.23
CA SER A 315 -9.06 3.08 1.16
C SER A 315 -9.07 1.97 2.23
N ARG A 316 -7.92 1.40 2.61
CA ARG A 316 -7.84 0.47 3.75
C ARG A 316 -8.13 1.15 5.08
N ALA A 317 -7.64 2.36 5.30
CA ALA A 317 -7.96 3.15 6.50
C ALA A 317 -9.46 3.44 6.57
N LEU A 318 -10.10 3.77 5.43
CA LEU A 318 -11.55 4.00 5.34
C LEU A 318 -12.39 2.78 5.72
N ILE A 319 -11.90 1.54 5.56
CA ILE A 319 -12.61 0.34 6.07
C ILE A 319 -12.73 0.40 7.59
N GLY A 320 -11.63 0.70 8.29
CA GLY A 320 -11.64 0.80 9.75
C GLY A 320 -12.50 1.95 10.27
N GLU A 321 -12.60 3.04 9.51
CA GLU A 321 -13.51 4.13 9.85
C GLU A 321 -14.97 3.81 9.53
N ALA A 322 -15.24 3.11 8.42
CA ALA A 322 -16.58 2.64 8.07
C ALA A 322 -17.13 1.61 9.10
N GLU A 323 -16.27 0.80 9.73
CA GLU A 323 -16.68 -0.15 10.78
C GLU A 323 -17.26 0.55 12.02
N LYS A 324 -16.95 1.84 12.20
CA LYS A 324 -17.40 2.67 13.33
C LYS A 324 -18.61 3.53 12.97
N GLU A 325 -19.16 3.38 11.77
CA GLU A 325 -20.34 4.13 11.33
C GLU A 325 -21.61 3.52 11.91
N PRO A 326 -22.49 4.33 12.52
CA PRO A 326 -23.77 3.83 12.98
C PRO A 326 -24.62 3.31 11.79
N PRO A 327 -25.16 2.08 11.87
CA PRO A 327 -25.82 1.42 10.76
C PRO A 327 -27.12 2.11 10.32
N PHE A 328 -27.73 2.91 11.20
CA PHE A 328 -28.98 3.63 10.91
C PHE A 328 -28.80 4.89 10.02
N ILE A 329 -27.58 5.40 9.85
CA ILE A 329 -27.31 6.57 8.99
C ILE A 329 -27.29 6.15 7.53
N GLY A 330 -26.67 4.99 7.27
CA GLY A 330 -26.66 4.39 5.95
C GLY A 330 -27.95 3.62 5.72
N ARG A 331 -28.72 3.97 4.68
CA ARG A 331 -29.83 3.11 4.23
C ARG A 331 -29.38 1.71 3.78
N HIS A 332 -28.07 1.51 3.59
CA HIS A 332 -27.48 0.26 3.13
C HIS A 332 -26.29 -0.11 4.00
N ARG A 333 -26.32 -1.32 4.56
CA ARG A 333 -25.17 -1.89 5.24
C ARG A 333 -24.15 -2.35 4.20
N VAL A 334 -23.00 -1.70 4.22
CA VAL A 334 -21.83 -2.16 3.47
C VAL A 334 -21.19 -3.28 4.29
N LEU A 335 -21.12 -4.48 3.73
CA LEU A 335 -20.38 -5.59 4.36
C LEU A 335 -18.88 -5.37 4.14
N LEU A 336 -18.26 -4.71 5.11
CA LEU A 336 -16.87 -4.26 5.05
C LEU A 336 -15.85 -5.41 4.98
N SER A 337 -16.24 -6.62 5.44
CA SER A 337 -15.45 -7.84 5.26
C SER A 337 -15.17 -8.12 3.79
N GLU A 338 -16.13 -7.86 2.90
CA GLU A 338 -16.04 -8.18 1.46
C GLU A 338 -15.20 -7.17 0.69
N TRP A 339 -15.00 -5.97 1.23
CA TRP A 339 -14.15 -4.96 0.62
C TRP A 339 -12.66 -5.24 0.82
N ARG A 340 -12.27 -5.99 1.86
CA ARG A 340 -10.87 -6.35 2.08
C ARG A 340 -10.32 -7.24 0.95
N PRO A 341 -11.00 -8.32 0.51
CA PRO A 341 -10.64 -9.05 -0.72
C PRO A 341 -10.57 -8.16 -1.96
N ALA A 342 -11.52 -7.24 -2.15
CA ALA A 342 -11.54 -6.35 -3.31
C ALA A 342 -10.32 -5.42 -3.36
N LEU A 343 -9.94 -4.82 -2.21
CA LEU A 343 -8.73 -3.99 -2.12
C LEU A 343 -7.45 -4.79 -2.31
N ARG A 344 -7.38 -6.04 -1.81
CA ARG A 344 -6.22 -6.92 -2.05
C ARG A 344 -6.11 -7.30 -3.53
N ALA A 345 -7.22 -7.64 -4.17
CA ALA A 345 -7.25 -7.94 -5.60
C ALA A 345 -6.84 -6.71 -6.43
N LEU A 346 -7.30 -5.51 -6.05
CA LEU A 346 -6.93 -4.27 -6.72
C LEU A 346 -5.46 -3.91 -6.53
N GLU A 347 -4.91 -4.10 -5.33
CA GLU A 347 -3.47 -3.91 -5.09
C GLU A 347 -2.62 -4.90 -5.89
N ALA A 348 -3.05 -6.16 -5.96
CA ALA A 348 -2.42 -7.15 -6.80
C ALA A 348 -2.42 -6.67 -8.25
N LEU A 349 -3.58 -6.23 -8.78
CA LEU A 349 -3.70 -5.68 -10.12
C LEU A 349 -2.74 -4.50 -10.36
N ILE A 350 -2.71 -3.50 -9.47
CA ILE A 350 -1.80 -2.35 -9.56
C ILE A 350 -0.35 -2.81 -9.64
N THR A 351 0.01 -3.78 -8.80
CA THR A 351 1.35 -4.35 -8.77
C THR A 351 1.70 -5.04 -10.09
N LYS A 352 0.75 -5.77 -10.70
CA LYS A 352 0.96 -6.43 -12.00
C LYS A 352 1.06 -5.43 -13.16
N VAL A 353 0.24 -4.37 -13.14
CA VAL A 353 0.26 -3.33 -14.17
C VAL A 353 1.51 -2.46 -14.06
N ALA A 354 1.96 -2.14 -12.84
CA ALA A 354 3.22 -1.42 -12.62
C ALA A 354 4.45 -2.20 -13.15
N ALA A 355 4.38 -3.53 -13.20
CA ALA A 355 5.43 -4.33 -13.83
C ALA A 355 5.55 -4.08 -15.35
N LEU A 356 4.48 -3.67 -16.04
CA LEU A 356 4.55 -3.30 -17.47
C LEU A 356 5.42 -2.05 -17.68
N GLU A 357 5.55 -1.17 -16.68
CA GLU A 357 6.44 -0.01 -16.77
C GLU A 357 7.90 -0.43 -16.99
N SER A 358 8.28 -1.65 -16.58
CA SER A 358 9.64 -2.19 -16.85
C SER A 358 9.96 -2.33 -18.32
N LEU A 359 8.95 -2.50 -19.16
CA LEU A 359 9.11 -2.63 -20.60
C LEU A 359 9.25 -1.28 -21.28
N LEU A 360 8.76 -0.22 -20.66
CA LEU A 360 8.77 1.13 -21.23
C LEU A 360 10.03 1.93 -20.86
N GLU A 361 10.72 1.54 -19.79
CA GLU A 361 11.91 2.24 -19.33
C GLU A 361 13.15 1.94 -20.20
N GLY A 362 13.80 3.01 -20.68
CA GLY A 362 15.14 2.95 -21.27
C GLY A 362 15.20 2.74 -22.79
N ARG A 363 14.07 2.77 -23.51
CA ARG A 363 14.07 2.69 -24.98
C ARG A 363 13.07 3.66 -25.57
N GLY A 364 13.58 4.66 -26.30
CA GLY A 364 12.75 5.59 -27.08
C GLY A 364 12.06 4.92 -28.27
N GLU A 365 12.49 3.69 -28.63
CA GLU A 365 11.88 2.89 -29.69
C GLU A 365 11.02 1.77 -29.07
N SER A 366 9.81 1.59 -29.61
CA SER A 366 8.91 0.52 -29.18
C SER A 366 9.57 -0.84 -29.42
N LEU A 367 9.92 -1.51 -28.32
CA LEU A 367 10.56 -2.84 -28.27
C LEU A 367 9.84 -3.90 -29.12
N LEU A 368 8.54 -3.74 -29.32
CA LEU A 368 7.68 -4.72 -29.98
C LEU A 368 7.31 -4.30 -31.41
N HIS A 369 7.94 -3.24 -31.95
CA HIS A 369 7.63 -2.70 -33.29
C HIS A 369 8.70 -2.87 -34.34
N ASP A 370 9.61 -3.79 -34.10
CA ASP A 370 10.48 -4.22 -35.16
C ASP A 370 9.67 -5.05 -36.17
N GLY A 371 9.62 -4.63 -37.44
CA GLY A 371 9.07 -5.43 -38.54
C GLY A 371 9.73 -6.82 -38.60
N ARG A 372 10.98 -6.94 -38.14
CA ARG A 372 11.69 -8.20 -37.97
C ARG A 372 11.04 -9.10 -36.95
N LEU A 373 10.36 -8.58 -35.92
CA LEU A 373 9.65 -9.42 -34.95
C LEU A 373 8.54 -10.20 -35.65
N GLN A 374 7.82 -9.58 -36.61
CA GLN A 374 6.82 -10.29 -37.41
C GLN A 374 7.46 -11.32 -38.34
N GLU A 375 8.63 -11.04 -38.92
CA GLU A 375 9.38 -12.02 -39.74
C GLU A 375 9.86 -13.21 -38.89
N VAL A 376 10.37 -12.93 -37.69
CA VAL A 376 10.89 -13.93 -36.73
C VAL A 376 9.76 -14.79 -36.18
N LEU A 377 8.61 -14.19 -35.85
CA LEU A 377 7.46 -14.87 -35.24
C LEU A 377 6.43 -15.40 -36.22
N GLY A 378 6.46 -14.92 -37.48
CA GLY A 378 5.60 -15.34 -38.59
C GLY A 378 4.10 -15.23 -38.33
N HIS A 379 3.74 -14.63 -37.21
CA HIS A 379 2.39 -14.29 -36.82
C HIS A 379 2.45 -12.94 -36.12
N ASP A 380 1.54 -12.04 -36.48
CA ASP A 380 1.37 -10.78 -35.76
C ASP A 380 0.59 -11.02 -34.45
N VAL A 381 1.29 -10.97 -33.31
CA VAL A 381 0.72 -11.15 -31.96
C VAL A 381 0.17 -9.85 -31.40
N LEU A 382 0.59 -8.72 -31.96
CA LEU A 382 0.31 -7.39 -31.41
C LEU A 382 -1.19 -7.04 -31.44
N PRO A 383 -1.99 -7.39 -32.48
CA PRO A 383 -3.43 -7.16 -32.48
C PRO A 383 -4.16 -7.82 -31.30
N VAL A 384 -3.79 -9.08 -30.98
CA VAL A 384 -4.38 -9.81 -29.85
C VAL A 384 -4.01 -9.13 -28.54
N MET A 385 -2.75 -8.75 -28.35
CA MET A 385 -2.30 -8.05 -27.15
C MET A 385 -2.99 -6.69 -26.97
N ARG A 386 -3.13 -5.91 -28.05
CA ARG A 386 -3.87 -4.63 -28.05
C ARG A 386 -5.32 -4.84 -27.64
N LEU A 387 -5.99 -5.84 -28.22
CA LEU A 387 -7.38 -6.18 -27.91
C LEU A 387 -7.55 -6.56 -26.44
N LEU A 388 -6.66 -7.40 -25.91
CA LEU A 388 -6.67 -7.81 -24.49
C LEU A 388 -6.54 -6.61 -23.56
N HIS A 389 -5.58 -5.72 -23.81
CA HIS A 389 -5.38 -4.54 -22.98
C HIS A 389 -6.53 -3.55 -23.08
N ALA A 390 -7.08 -3.33 -24.28
CA ALA A 390 -8.26 -2.50 -24.46
C ALA A 390 -9.47 -3.06 -23.67
N HIS A 391 -9.65 -4.37 -23.67
CA HIS A 391 -10.72 -5.05 -22.93
C HIS A 391 -10.52 -4.94 -21.40
N MET A 392 -9.29 -5.11 -20.91
CA MET A 392 -8.95 -4.92 -19.50
C MET A 392 -9.18 -3.47 -19.05
N ALA A 393 -8.79 -2.48 -19.86
CA ALA A 393 -9.05 -1.07 -19.59
C ALA A 393 -10.55 -0.75 -19.58
N ALA A 394 -11.32 -1.29 -20.54
CA ALA A 394 -12.76 -1.16 -20.59
C ALA A 394 -13.44 -1.81 -19.36
N ALA A 395 -12.92 -2.95 -18.89
CA ALA A 395 -13.41 -3.61 -17.69
C ALA A 395 -13.19 -2.77 -16.42
N CYS A 396 -12.01 -2.18 -16.26
CA CYS A 396 -11.72 -1.20 -15.21
C CYS A 396 -12.71 -0.02 -15.23
N ALA A 397 -12.94 0.58 -16.42
CA ALA A 397 -13.87 1.69 -16.57
C ALA A 397 -15.32 1.29 -16.27
N HIS A 398 -15.73 0.09 -16.68
CA HIS A 398 -17.06 -0.45 -16.41
C HIS A 398 -17.28 -0.69 -14.91
N LEU A 399 -16.34 -1.36 -14.23
CA LEU A 399 -16.41 -1.58 -12.79
C LEU A 399 -16.43 -0.26 -12.01
N ALA A 400 -15.60 0.72 -12.41
CA ALA A 400 -15.63 2.05 -11.83
C ALA A 400 -17.00 2.74 -12.01
N LYS A 401 -17.63 2.61 -13.19
CA LYS A 401 -18.98 3.12 -13.45
C LYS A 401 -20.03 2.42 -12.60
N LEU A 402 -19.96 1.09 -12.44
CA LEU A 402 -20.86 0.33 -11.57
C LEU A 402 -20.76 0.78 -10.11
N LEU A 403 -19.53 0.92 -9.60
CA LEU A 403 -19.26 1.38 -8.24
C LEU A 403 -19.83 2.79 -7.98
N ARG A 404 -19.70 3.70 -8.96
CA ARG A 404 -20.27 5.06 -8.89
C ARG A 404 -21.79 5.08 -9.02
N ALA A 405 -22.36 4.20 -9.84
CA ALA A 405 -23.80 4.09 -10.07
C ALA A 405 -24.53 3.40 -8.91
N HIS A 406 -23.84 2.63 -8.08
CA HIS A 406 -24.41 1.90 -6.95
C HIS A 406 -24.94 2.85 -5.86
N ARG A 407 -26.20 3.30 -6.03
CA ARG A 407 -26.92 4.17 -5.08
C ARG A 407 -27.68 3.38 -4.00
N GLY A 408 -27.34 2.10 -3.80
CA GLY A 408 -27.90 1.20 -2.80
C GLY A 408 -29.38 0.79 -3.00
N HIS A 409 -30.22 1.65 -3.57
CA HIS A 409 -31.64 1.36 -3.81
C HIS A 409 -31.91 0.44 -5.00
N GLN A 410 -30.97 0.32 -5.93
CA GLN A 410 -31.15 -0.56 -7.08
C GLN A 410 -30.72 -1.98 -6.73
N LYS A 411 -31.71 -2.88 -6.62
CA LYS A 411 -31.55 -4.34 -6.74
C LYS A 411 -31.14 -4.69 -8.18
N GLY A 412 -30.04 -4.11 -8.63
CA GLY A 412 -29.43 -4.45 -9.91
C GLY A 412 -28.92 -5.87 -9.80
N HIS A 413 -29.33 -6.72 -10.73
CA HIS A 413 -28.62 -7.97 -10.97
C HIS A 413 -27.28 -7.57 -11.58
N TYR A 414 -26.26 -7.38 -10.74
CA TYR A 414 -24.90 -7.17 -11.20
C TYR A 414 -24.44 -8.48 -11.81
N ARG A 415 -24.53 -8.59 -13.14
CA ARG A 415 -23.97 -9.73 -13.89
C ARG A 415 -22.50 -9.44 -14.11
N SER A 416 -21.64 -10.44 -13.87
CA SER A 416 -20.25 -10.37 -14.31
C SER A 416 -20.25 -10.13 -15.81
N VAL A 417 -19.70 -8.99 -16.23
CA VAL A 417 -19.72 -8.56 -17.62
C VAL A 417 -18.63 -9.31 -18.40
N PHE A 418 -17.51 -9.61 -17.73
CA PHE A 418 -16.34 -10.16 -18.40
C PHE A 418 -16.00 -11.59 -18.01
N GLY A 419 -16.64 -12.15 -16.97
CA GLY A 419 -16.41 -13.51 -16.48
C GLY A 419 -16.30 -14.57 -17.58
N PRO A 420 -17.32 -14.74 -18.44
CA PRO A 420 -17.27 -15.70 -19.54
C PRO A 420 -16.25 -15.33 -20.63
N SER A 421 -15.97 -14.04 -20.81
CA SER A 421 -15.01 -13.56 -21.81
C SER A 421 -13.56 -13.81 -21.40
N TRP A 422 -13.24 -13.83 -20.09
CA TRP A 422 -11.87 -14.02 -19.62
C TRP A 422 -11.30 -15.37 -20.05
N SER A 423 -12.06 -16.45 -19.94
CA SER A 423 -11.60 -17.79 -20.38
C SER A 423 -11.39 -17.88 -21.89
N ALA A 424 -12.22 -17.19 -22.68
CA ALA A 424 -12.08 -17.16 -24.13
C ALA A 424 -10.81 -16.38 -24.53
N LEU A 425 -10.59 -15.23 -23.89
CA LEU A 425 -9.39 -14.41 -24.10
C LEU A 425 -8.11 -15.09 -23.62
N GLU A 426 -8.18 -15.87 -22.53
CA GLU A 426 -7.06 -16.66 -22.02
C GLU A 426 -6.69 -17.77 -23.02
N HIS A 427 -7.69 -18.48 -23.55
CA HIS A 427 -7.47 -19.47 -24.61
C HIS A 427 -6.87 -18.83 -25.86
N GLU A 428 -7.35 -17.66 -26.29
CA GLU A 428 -6.83 -16.95 -27.45
C GLU A 428 -5.37 -16.52 -27.24
N LEU A 429 -5.04 -16.01 -26.05
CA LEU A 429 -3.67 -15.67 -25.67
C LEU A 429 -2.77 -16.91 -25.68
N ALA A 430 -3.22 -18.02 -25.08
CA ALA A 430 -2.49 -19.28 -25.03
C ALA A 430 -2.25 -19.85 -26.44
N TYR A 431 -3.27 -19.82 -27.30
CA TYR A 431 -3.17 -20.25 -28.69
C TYR A 431 -2.20 -19.39 -29.50
N THR A 432 -2.29 -18.07 -29.35
CA THR A 432 -1.39 -17.11 -30.01
C THR A 432 0.05 -17.31 -29.55
N LEU A 433 0.27 -17.50 -28.25
CA LEU A 433 1.60 -17.80 -27.69
C LEU A 433 2.16 -19.10 -28.24
N HIS A 434 1.35 -20.16 -28.27
CA HIS A 434 1.73 -21.46 -28.77
C HIS A 434 2.20 -21.39 -30.23
N THR A 435 1.36 -20.83 -31.11
CA THR A 435 1.65 -20.67 -32.54
C THR A 435 2.86 -19.77 -32.78
N THR A 436 3.02 -18.71 -32.01
CA THR A 436 4.16 -17.78 -32.06
C THR A 436 5.47 -18.47 -31.71
N VAL A 437 5.50 -19.18 -30.58
CA VAL A 437 6.70 -19.88 -30.11
C VAL A 437 7.04 -21.04 -31.04
N GLN A 438 6.05 -21.82 -31.48
CA GLN A 438 6.27 -22.87 -32.46
C GLN A 438 6.76 -22.34 -33.80
N GLY A 439 6.17 -21.24 -34.28
CA GLY A 439 6.60 -20.56 -35.49
C GLY A 439 8.07 -20.15 -35.39
N TYR A 440 8.45 -19.49 -34.29
CA TYR A 440 9.83 -19.09 -34.01
C TYR A 440 10.78 -20.29 -34.13
N TRP A 441 10.47 -21.39 -33.43
CA TRP A 441 11.31 -22.59 -33.47
C TRP A 441 11.37 -23.24 -34.86
N THR A 442 10.28 -23.19 -35.61
CA THR A 442 10.20 -23.78 -36.96
C THR A 442 11.05 -22.99 -37.95
N ARG A 443 10.93 -21.66 -37.97
CA ARG A 443 11.76 -20.80 -38.82
C ARG A 443 13.22 -20.84 -38.41
N TRP A 444 13.50 -20.84 -37.11
CA TRP A 444 14.86 -21.00 -36.61
C TRP A 444 15.52 -22.30 -37.08
N LYS A 445 14.78 -23.42 -37.07
CA LYS A 445 15.25 -24.68 -37.66
C LYS A 445 15.46 -24.59 -39.17
N ALA A 446 14.61 -23.84 -39.88
CA ALA A 446 14.68 -23.70 -41.33
C ALA A 446 15.87 -22.83 -41.80
N THR A 447 16.24 -21.79 -41.05
CA THR A 447 17.42 -20.95 -41.35
C THR A 447 18.73 -21.72 -41.11
N HIS A 448 19.21 -22.42 -42.14
CA HIS A 448 20.35 -23.35 -42.03
C HIS A 448 21.75 -22.70 -41.99
N HIS A 449 21.94 -21.46 -42.47
CA HIS A 449 23.29 -20.95 -42.78
C HIS A 449 23.62 -19.49 -42.44
N THR A 450 22.71 -18.68 -41.92
CA THR A 450 22.93 -17.22 -41.80
C THR A 450 22.76 -16.75 -40.37
N GLY A 451 23.82 -16.75 -39.56
CA GLY A 451 24.01 -15.88 -38.39
C GLY A 451 22.88 -15.72 -37.36
N PHE A 452 21.84 -16.55 -37.38
CA PHE A 452 20.60 -16.32 -36.65
C PHE A 452 20.78 -16.78 -35.19
N SER A 453 21.55 -15.98 -34.45
CA SER A 453 21.97 -16.27 -33.10
C SER A 453 21.02 -15.66 -32.08
N LEU A 454 20.48 -16.54 -31.22
CA LEU A 454 19.76 -16.25 -29.97
C LEU A 454 18.36 -15.61 -30.12
N PRO A 455 17.42 -15.92 -29.20
CA PRO A 455 16.16 -15.20 -29.13
C PRO A 455 16.48 -13.72 -28.91
N SER A 456 16.04 -12.88 -29.86
CA SER A 456 16.30 -11.45 -29.78
C SER A 456 15.77 -10.90 -28.45
N PRO A 457 16.34 -9.80 -27.92
CA PRO A 457 15.77 -9.11 -26.76
C PRO A 457 14.26 -8.86 -26.90
N GLN A 458 13.76 -8.70 -28.12
CA GLN A 458 12.35 -8.50 -28.44
C GLN A 458 11.53 -9.77 -28.21
N VAL A 459 12.02 -10.97 -28.57
CA VAL A 459 11.33 -12.24 -28.27
C VAL A 459 11.21 -12.42 -26.76
N ARG A 460 12.28 -12.14 -25.99
CA ARG A 460 12.23 -12.20 -24.51
C ARG A 460 11.26 -11.18 -23.93
N ALA A 461 11.27 -9.95 -24.43
CA ALA A 461 10.33 -8.91 -24.04
C ALA A 461 8.88 -9.31 -24.37
N LEU A 462 8.62 -9.92 -25.53
CA LEU A 462 7.29 -10.39 -25.92
C LEU A 462 6.80 -11.51 -24.99
N LEU A 463 7.63 -12.52 -24.72
CA LEU A 463 7.27 -13.61 -23.81
C LEU A 463 6.96 -13.04 -22.42
N TYR A 464 7.81 -12.17 -21.90
CA TYR A 464 7.58 -11.48 -20.63
C TYR A 464 6.30 -10.60 -20.65
N THR A 465 6.02 -9.90 -21.75
CA THR A 465 4.78 -9.13 -21.91
C THR A 465 3.56 -10.03 -21.87
N SER A 466 3.67 -11.22 -22.47
CA SER A 466 2.59 -12.19 -22.54
C SER A 466 2.31 -12.83 -21.18
N THR A 467 3.35 -13.14 -20.40
CA THR A 467 3.20 -13.63 -19.02
C THR A 467 2.59 -12.58 -18.11
N LEU A 468 3.01 -11.32 -18.23
CA LEU A 468 2.40 -10.21 -17.52
C LEU A 468 0.94 -10.01 -17.94
N THR A 469 0.63 -10.08 -19.23
CA THR A 469 -0.75 -9.94 -19.74
C THR A 469 -1.65 -10.99 -19.12
N ASN A 470 -1.24 -12.26 -19.11
CA ASN A 470 -2.00 -13.33 -18.47
C ASN A 470 -2.19 -13.07 -16.97
N ALA A 471 -1.12 -12.67 -16.28
CA ALA A 471 -1.19 -12.39 -14.85
C ALA A 471 -2.15 -11.21 -14.57
N ILE A 472 -2.15 -10.15 -15.38
CA ILE A 472 -3.05 -9.00 -15.26
C ILE A 472 -4.50 -9.45 -15.50
N MET A 473 -4.76 -10.30 -16.49
CA MET A 473 -6.10 -10.87 -16.73
C MET A 473 -6.62 -11.65 -15.52
N GLU A 474 -5.80 -12.52 -14.92
CA GLU A 474 -6.18 -13.23 -13.68
C GLU A 474 -6.48 -12.26 -12.52
N ALA A 475 -5.69 -11.19 -12.40
CA ALA A 475 -5.91 -10.16 -11.38
C ALA A 475 -7.21 -9.37 -11.65
N MET A 476 -7.49 -9.03 -12.91
CA MET A 476 -8.73 -8.37 -13.32
C MET A 476 -9.95 -9.24 -13.04
N ALA A 477 -9.89 -10.54 -13.35
CA ALA A 477 -10.95 -11.49 -13.01
C ALA A 477 -11.17 -11.57 -11.49
N SER A 478 -10.09 -11.56 -10.71
CA SER A 478 -10.16 -11.55 -9.24
C SER A 478 -10.77 -10.25 -8.69
N VAL A 479 -10.42 -9.10 -9.29
CA VAL A 479 -10.99 -7.79 -8.95
C VAL A 479 -12.48 -7.75 -9.28
N GLU A 480 -12.88 -8.19 -10.47
CA GLU A 480 -14.29 -8.27 -10.86
C GLU A 480 -15.06 -9.16 -9.89
N ALA A 481 -14.59 -10.38 -9.62
CA ALA A 481 -15.25 -11.29 -8.70
C ALA A 481 -15.40 -10.70 -7.29
N ALA A 482 -14.34 -10.11 -6.74
CA ALA A 482 -14.35 -9.53 -5.39
C ALA A 482 -15.23 -8.27 -5.29
N VAL A 483 -15.19 -7.39 -6.30
CA VAL A 483 -16.05 -6.20 -6.35
C VAL A 483 -17.52 -6.60 -6.48
N MET A 484 -17.82 -7.58 -7.34
CA MET A 484 -19.17 -8.07 -7.55
C MET A 484 -19.71 -8.77 -6.29
N HIS A 485 -18.87 -9.52 -5.58
CA HIS A 485 -19.19 -10.10 -4.28
C HIS A 485 -19.51 -9.02 -3.24
N ALA A 486 -18.67 -7.97 -3.16
CA ALA A 486 -18.85 -6.84 -2.25
C ALA A 486 -20.10 -6.00 -2.57
N LEU A 487 -20.55 -5.96 -3.83
CA LEU A 487 -21.78 -5.30 -4.26
C LEU A 487 -23.02 -6.17 -4.04
N ALA A 488 -22.96 -7.47 -4.36
CA ALA A 488 -24.11 -8.38 -4.27
C ALA A 488 -24.64 -8.52 -2.84
N HIS A 489 -23.72 -8.65 -1.88
CA HIS A 489 -24.02 -8.85 -0.47
C HIS A 489 -24.67 -7.64 0.22
N GLN A 490 -24.67 -6.45 -0.38
CA GLN A 490 -25.36 -5.27 0.16
C GLN A 490 -26.90 -5.36 0.04
N THR A 491 -27.41 -6.35 -0.68
CA THR A 491 -28.83 -6.41 -1.09
C THR A 491 -29.70 -7.35 -0.24
N THR A 492 -29.12 -8.22 0.59
CA THR A 492 -29.79 -9.45 1.08
C THR A 492 -30.35 -9.39 2.52
N LEU A 493 -30.46 -8.23 3.17
CA LEU A 493 -31.06 -8.16 4.52
C LEU A 493 -32.61 -8.24 4.54
N TYR A 494 -33.25 -8.42 3.38
CA TYR A 494 -34.68 -8.73 3.28
C TYR A 494 -34.87 -10.14 2.68
N PRO A 495 -35.84 -10.93 3.18
CA PRO A 495 -36.08 -12.29 2.72
C PRO A 495 -36.28 -12.34 1.21
N ARG A 496 -35.50 -13.23 0.58
CA ARG A 496 -35.39 -13.42 -0.86
C ARG A 496 -36.66 -14.13 -1.37
N PRO A 497 -37.39 -13.62 -2.38
CA PRO A 497 -38.33 -14.45 -3.14
C PRO A 497 -37.55 -15.53 -3.93
N PRO A 498 -38.16 -16.69 -4.24
CA PRO A 498 -37.48 -17.83 -4.86
C PRO A 498 -36.81 -17.44 -6.19
N ALA A 499 -35.62 -17.98 -6.44
CA ALA A 499 -34.83 -17.67 -7.64
C ALA A 499 -35.51 -18.22 -8.92
N PRO A 500 -35.37 -17.53 -10.07
CA PRO A 500 -35.82 -18.04 -11.36
C PRO A 500 -34.99 -19.26 -11.81
N ASN A 501 -35.59 -20.04 -12.71
CA ASN A 501 -35.15 -21.37 -13.12
C ASN A 501 -33.77 -21.39 -13.82
N PHE A 502 -32.91 -22.33 -13.45
CA PHE A 502 -31.50 -22.44 -13.90
C PHE A 502 -31.35 -22.76 -15.40
N ALA A 503 -32.39 -23.28 -16.05
CA ALA A 503 -32.39 -23.67 -17.45
C ALA A 503 -32.29 -22.46 -18.43
N ASP A 504 -32.96 -21.35 -18.10
CA ASP A 504 -32.92 -20.12 -18.92
C ASP A 504 -31.53 -19.47 -18.93
N TYR A 505 -30.72 -19.75 -17.91
CA TYR A 505 -29.39 -19.18 -17.73
C TYR A 505 -28.37 -19.72 -18.75
N HIS A 506 -28.39 -21.03 -19.03
CA HIS A 506 -27.47 -21.64 -20.01
C HIS A 506 -27.77 -21.21 -21.45
N GLN A 507 -29.05 -21.04 -21.79
CA GLN A 507 -29.47 -20.62 -23.13
C GLN A 507 -29.08 -19.15 -23.42
N GLN A 508 -29.03 -18.30 -22.38
CA GLN A 508 -28.55 -16.92 -22.52
C GLN A 508 -27.03 -16.80 -22.65
N ILE A 509 -26.25 -17.72 -22.08
CA ILE A 509 -24.78 -17.73 -22.24
C ILE A 509 -24.39 -18.05 -23.68
N ALA A 510 -25.06 -19.03 -24.31
CA ALA A 510 -24.83 -19.38 -25.70
C ALA A 510 -25.15 -18.25 -26.70
N ARG A 511 -26.10 -17.36 -26.36
CA ARG A 511 -26.44 -16.19 -27.18
C ARG A 511 -25.47 -15.01 -26.99
N ALA A 512 -24.86 -14.88 -25.81
CA ALA A 512 -23.95 -13.77 -25.52
C ALA A 512 -22.54 -13.93 -26.13
N SER A 513 -22.13 -15.15 -26.50
CA SER A 513 -20.82 -15.43 -27.12
C SER A 513 -20.81 -15.29 -28.65
N GLN A 514 -21.98 -15.21 -29.30
CA GLN A 514 -22.10 -15.06 -30.76
C GLN A 514 -21.41 -13.82 -31.35
N PRO A 515 -21.51 -12.60 -30.77
CA PRO A 515 -20.94 -11.39 -31.37
C PRO A 515 -19.41 -11.39 -31.42
N VAL A 516 -18.77 -12.06 -30.45
CA VAL A 516 -17.30 -12.20 -30.39
C VAL A 516 -16.84 -13.18 -31.47
N HIS A 517 -17.54 -14.29 -31.65
CA HIS A 517 -17.28 -15.22 -32.74
C HIS A 517 -17.50 -14.59 -34.12
N GLU A 518 -18.53 -13.75 -34.28
CA GLU A 518 -18.80 -13.02 -35.53
C GLU A 518 -17.72 -11.96 -35.82
N ALA A 519 -17.32 -11.16 -34.82
CA ALA A 519 -16.25 -10.17 -34.97
C ALA A 519 -14.89 -10.82 -35.32
N LEU A 520 -14.59 -11.99 -34.75
CA LEU A 520 -13.40 -12.76 -35.08
C LEU A 520 -13.50 -13.40 -36.47
N SER A 521 -14.67 -13.89 -36.88
CA SER A 521 -14.86 -14.45 -38.23
C SER A 521 -14.72 -13.40 -39.35
N MET A 522 -15.07 -12.14 -39.08
CA MET A 522 -14.89 -11.03 -40.03
C MET A 522 -13.44 -10.54 -40.16
N SER A 523 -12.55 -10.94 -39.23
CA SER A 523 -11.11 -10.62 -39.30
C SER A 523 -10.30 -11.59 -40.18
N GLY A 524 -10.95 -12.54 -40.87
CA GLY A 524 -10.29 -13.53 -41.74
C GLY A 524 -9.75 -14.77 -41.01
N PHE A 525 -9.95 -14.87 -39.69
CA PHE A 525 -9.55 -16.03 -38.89
C PHE A 525 -10.64 -17.13 -38.94
N SER A 526 -10.43 -18.14 -39.78
CA SER A 526 -11.29 -19.33 -39.88
C SER A 526 -10.57 -20.56 -39.29
N GLY A 527 -10.91 -20.92 -38.04
CA GLY A 527 -10.39 -22.11 -37.35
C GLY A 527 -10.91 -23.47 -37.86
N ARG A 528 -11.47 -23.56 -39.08
CA ARG A 528 -11.98 -24.83 -39.63
C ARG A 528 -10.91 -25.76 -40.19
N GLN A 529 -9.69 -25.29 -40.43
CA GLN A 529 -8.65 -26.08 -41.12
C GLN A 529 -7.93 -27.08 -40.20
N TRP A 530 -8.08 -26.97 -38.87
CA TRP A 530 -7.33 -27.82 -37.92
C TRP A 530 -7.86 -29.26 -37.81
N ASN A 531 -9.14 -29.50 -38.07
CA ASN A 531 -9.72 -30.84 -37.95
C ASN A 531 -9.54 -31.74 -39.19
N GLN A 532 -8.92 -31.26 -40.27
CA GLN A 532 -8.78 -32.04 -41.51
C GLN A 532 -7.34 -32.40 -41.89
N GLU A 533 -6.31 -31.77 -41.33
CA GLU A 533 -4.96 -31.88 -41.93
C GLU A 533 -3.94 -32.74 -41.17
N HIS A 534 -4.28 -33.33 -40.01
CA HIS A 534 -3.37 -34.24 -39.27
C HIS A 534 -4.05 -35.56 -38.88
N GLN A 535 -4.19 -36.46 -39.86
CA GLN A 535 -4.38 -37.89 -39.64
C GLN A 535 -3.13 -38.60 -40.21
N PRO A 536 -2.21 -39.12 -39.39
CA PRO A 536 -1.06 -39.85 -39.92
C PRO A 536 -1.51 -41.24 -40.38
N ASP A 537 -1.32 -41.51 -41.67
CA ASP A 537 -1.24 -42.87 -42.21
C ASP A 537 -0.08 -43.60 -41.54
N GLN A 538 -0.36 -44.63 -40.75
CA GLN A 538 0.63 -45.67 -40.43
C GLN A 538 -0.04 -46.98 -40.03
N ASP A 539 -0.01 -47.92 -40.97
CA ASP A 539 -0.23 -49.35 -40.77
C ASP A 539 0.77 -49.92 -39.75
N TRP A 540 0.28 -50.74 -38.80
CA TRP A 540 1.11 -51.74 -38.13
C TRP A 540 0.32 -53.02 -37.84
N PRO A 541 0.87 -54.22 -38.09
CA PRO A 541 0.14 -55.47 -37.94
C PRO A 541 0.19 -56.00 -36.51
N VAL A 542 -0.90 -56.67 -36.14
CA VAL A 542 -1.06 -57.48 -34.93
C VAL A 542 -0.30 -58.79 -35.07
N SER A 543 0.45 -59.19 -34.04
CA SER A 543 0.66 -60.61 -33.70
C SER A 543 1.12 -60.87 -32.25
N ARG A 544 0.73 -62.07 -31.80
CA ARG A 544 0.66 -62.61 -30.44
C ARG A 544 1.96 -63.29 -29.95
N LYS A 545 2.01 -63.41 -28.60
CA LYS A 545 2.36 -64.58 -27.74
C LYS A 545 3.82 -64.85 -27.29
N LEU A 546 3.86 -65.23 -25.99
CA LEU A 546 4.82 -66.08 -25.23
C LEU A 546 6.21 -65.46 -24.98
N SER A 547 6.92 -65.64 -23.86
CA SER A 547 6.89 -66.52 -22.67
C SER A 547 7.96 -65.97 -21.68
N LYS A 548 7.70 -65.83 -20.37
CA LYS A 548 8.11 -66.74 -19.27
C LYS A 548 9.63 -66.72 -18.91
N ILE A 549 9.91 -66.66 -17.58
CA ILE A 549 11.11 -67.12 -16.80
C ILE A 549 12.18 -66.02 -16.49
N PRO A 550 12.86 -66.00 -15.30
CA PRO A 550 12.44 -66.28 -13.92
C PRO A 550 12.92 -65.23 -12.87
N SER A 551 12.36 -65.35 -11.67
CA SER A 551 12.90 -64.85 -10.40
C SER A 551 14.18 -65.61 -9.99
N GLY A 552 15.25 -64.90 -9.63
CA GLY A 552 16.51 -65.44 -9.12
C GLY A 552 17.02 -64.67 -7.89
N ASN A 553 17.58 -65.43 -6.96
CA ASN A 553 17.86 -65.11 -5.55
C ASN A 553 19.07 -64.19 -5.29
N LEU A 554 19.10 -63.70 -4.04
CA LEU A 554 20.22 -63.14 -3.26
C LEU A 554 21.55 -63.90 -3.45
N PRO A 555 22.69 -63.23 -3.17
CA PRO A 555 23.33 -63.53 -1.88
C PRO A 555 23.89 -62.31 -1.12
N GLU A 556 23.84 -62.45 0.22
CA GLU A 556 24.72 -61.82 1.21
C GLU A 556 26.20 -62.18 0.96
N GLU A 557 27.14 -61.25 1.13
CA GLU A 557 28.02 -61.12 2.32
C GLU A 557 29.28 -60.25 2.08
N ALA A 558 29.58 -59.45 3.11
CA ALA A 558 30.91 -59.03 3.65
C ALA A 558 31.92 -58.17 2.85
N GLY A 559 32.41 -57.10 3.51
CA GLY A 559 33.78 -56.61 3.31
C GLY A 559 34.06 -55.11 3.50
N ASP A 560 34.25 -54.69 4.75
CA ASP A 560 34.98 -53.53 5.29
C ASP A 560 35.69 -52.52 4.35
N LYS A 561 35.49 -51.21 4.62
CA LYS A 561 36.55 -50.34 5.20
C LYS A 561 36.04 -48.93 5.54
N ALA A 562 36.36 -48.54 6.77
CA ALA A 562 36.09 -47.25 7.38
C ALA A 562 37.12 -46.17 6.98
N ALA A 563 36.68 -44.91 6.89
CA ALA A 563 37.49 -43.75 7.24
C ALA A 563 36.58 -42.60 7.68
N ALA A 564 36.91 -42.07 8.87
CA ALA A 564 36.10 -41.18 9.68
C ALA A 564 36.29 -39.69 9.34
N VAL A 565 35.22 -38.90 9.43
CA VAL A 565 35.32 -37.48 9.81
C VAL A 565 34.19 -37.15 10.80
N LYS A 566 34.60 -36.76 12.01
CA LYS A 566 33.76 -36.31 13.13
C LYS A 566 33.14 -34.93 12.83
N ALA A 567 31.86 -34.76 13.13
CA ALA A 567 31.26 -33.47 13.48
C ALA A 567 30.32 -33.66 14.70
N PRO A 568 30.24 -32.67 15.61
CA PRO A 568 29.72 -32.89 16.95
C PRO A 568 28.20 -32.82 17.06
N SER A 569 27.74 -33.50 18.09
CA SER A 569 26.37 -33.72 18.52
C SER A 569 25.65 -32.47 19.01
N ARG A 570 24.35 -32.39 18.72
CA ARG A 570 23.38 -31.72 19.59
C ARG A 570 22.09 -32.54 19.69
N LYS A 571 21.99 -33.25 20.81
CA LYS A 571 20.75 -33.75 21.46
C LYS A 571 19.78 -32.56 21.65
N SER A 572 18.45 -32.67 21.67
CA SER A 572 17.51 -33.79 21.58
C SER A 572 16.07 -33.22 21.68
N PHE A 573 15.10 -34.10 21.43
CA PHE A 573 13.73 -34.17 21.95
C PHE A 573 12.59 -33.40 21.26
N GLY A 574 11.63 -34.20 20.76
CA GLY A 574 10.27 -33.78 20.46
C GLY A 574 9.44 -34.72 19.56
N ASP A 575 9.47 -36.04 19.77
CA ASP A 575 8.53 -36.99 19.14
C ASP A 575 7.09 -36.78 19.65
N VAL A 576 6.10 -36.64 18.76
CA VAL A 576 4.70 -37.09 18.97
C VAL A 576 4.03 -37.45 17.62
N THR A 577 3.98 -38.76 17.37
CA THR A 577 2.94 -39.61 16.73
C THR A 577 2.31 -39.34 15.34
N ARG A 578 2.66 -40.26 14.42
CA ARG A 578 1.82 -41.12 13.55
C ARG A 578 0.43 -40.63 13.07
N SER A 579 0.27 -40.60 11.75
CA SER A 579 -0.82 -41.33 11.08
C SER A 579 -0.43 -41.70 9.65
N ALA A 580 -0.26 -43.01 9.43
CA ALA A 580 -0.14 -43.62 8.12
C ALA A 580 -1.54 -43.85 7.52
N ARG A 581 -1.77 -43.40 6.29
CA ARG A 581 -2.81 -43.96 5.41
C ARG A 581 -2.28 -44.13 4.00
N ARG A 582 -2.52 -45.33 3.49
CA ARG A 582 -2.04 -45.89 2.24
C ARG A 582 -2.62 -45.19 1.01
N LEU A 583 -1.76 -45.15 0.01
CA LEU A 583 -1.92 -45.07 -1.43
C LEU A 583 -3.26 -45.60 -1.99
N LEU A 584 -3.88 -44.78 -2.85
CA LEU A 584 -4.73 -45.18 -3.97
C LEU A 584 -4.35 -44.32 -5.20
N PRO A 585 -4.38 -44.87 -6.42
CA PRO A 585 -3.97 -44.16 -7.63
C PRO A 585 -5.05 -43.18 -8.09
N VAL A 586 -4.66 -41.94 -8.38
CA VAL A 586 -5.55 -40.90 -8.93
C VAL A 586 -5.54 -41.02 -10.45
N SER A 587 -6.67 -41.48 -11.01
CA SER A 587 -6.99 -41.34 -12.42
C SER A 587 -7.37 -39.90 -12.76
N PHE A 588 -7.01 -39.49 -13.97
CA PHE A 588 -7.37 -38.22 -14.61
C PHE A 588 -8.86 -37.89 -14.46
N ARG A 589 -9.19 -36.70 -13.93
CA ARG A 589 -10.57 -36.19 -13.86
C ARG A 589 -10.72 -34.94 -14.72
N GLN A 590 -11.20 -35.13 -15.94
CA GLN A 590 -11.98 -34.10 -16.66
C GLN A 590 -13.14 -33.67 -15.76
N ARG A 591 -13.49 -32.37 -15.73
CA ARG A 591 -14.73 -31.90 -15.08
C ARG A 591 -15.92 -32.66 -15.68
N PRO A 592 -16.68 -33.47 -14.94
CA PRO A 592 -17.92 -33.98 -15.46
C PRO A 592 -18.99 -32.89 -15.39
N LEU A 593 -19.72 -32.71 -16.49
CA LEU A 593 -21.04 -32.09 -16.50
C LEU A 593 -21.91 -32.80 -15.45
N GLN A 594 -22.55 -32.00 -14.61
CA GLN A 594 -23.39 -32.44 -13.51
C GLN A 594 -24.59 -33.23 -14.07
N GLN A 595 -24.56 -34.54 -13.87
CA GLN A 595 -25.61 -35.47 -14.29
C GLN A 595 -26.86 -35.26 -13.43
N GLN A 596 -28.00 -35.09 -14.11
CA GLN A 596 -29.34 -34.87 -13.56
C GLN A 596 -29.72 -35.96 -12.54
N GLN A 597 -30.26 -35.54 -11.38
CA GLN A 597 -31.09 -36.40 -10.53
C GLN A 597 -32.51 -36.49 -11.13
N PRO A 598 -33.19 -37.65 -11.07
CA PRO A 598 -34.55 -37.79 -11.58
C PRO A 598 -35.54 -37.06 -10.67
N ALA A 599 -36.44 -36.32 -11.31
CA ALA A 599 -37.60 -35.71 -10.69
C ALA A 599 -38.67 -36.78 -10.45
N ASP A 600 -39.10 -36.93 -9.20
CA ASP A 600 -40.41 -37.46 -8.85
C ASP A 600 -40.80 -36.94 -7.47
N GLN A 601 -41.69 -35.94 -7.44
CA GLN A 601 -42.75 -35.81 -6.43
C GLN A 601 -43.81 -34.77 -6.87
N PRO A 602 -45.09 -35.01 -6.56
CA PRO A 602 -46.22 -34.37 -7.24
C PRO A 602 -46.68 -33.05 -6.58
N ASN A 603 -47.35 -32.25 -7.41
CA ASN A 603 -48.01 -30.99 -7.11
C ASN A 603 -49.10 -31.06 -6.02
N LEU A 604 -49.26 -29.94 -5.27
CA LEU A 604 -50.49 -29.25 -4.77
C LEU A 604 -50.33 -28.70 -3.33
N PRO A 605 -51.09 -27.68 -2.89
CA PRO A 605 -51.34 -26.38 -3.49
C PRO A 605 -51.11 -25.20 -2.50
N THR A 606 -51.24 -23.99 -3.04
CA THR A 606 -51.41 -22.67 -2.41
C THR A 606 -51.93 -22.62 -0.96
N HIS A 607 -51.17 -22.00 -0.05
CA HIS A 607 -51.71 -21.32 1.13
C HIS A 607 -51.02 -19.96 1.35
N HIS A 608 -51.84 -18.91 1.35
CA HIS A 608 -51.51 -17.59 1.89
C HIS A 608 -51.16 -17.70 3.38
N ALA A 609 -49.87 -17.83 3.70
CA ALA A 609 -49.38 -17.64 5.06
C ALA A 609 -49.19 -16.14 5.32
N LYS A 610 -50.08 -15.55 6.14
CA LYS A 610 -49.82 -14.26 6.78
C LYS A 610 -48.49 -14.33 7.55
N PRO A 611 -47.57 -13.38 7.39
CA PRO A 611 -46.32 -13.35 8.15
C PRO A 611 -46.61 -12.83 9.57
N THR A 612 -47.20 -13.67 10.42
CA THR A 612 -47.24 -13.46 11.88
C THR A 612 -46.31 -14.47 12.54
N GLY A 613 -45.05 -14.49 12.09
CA GLY A 613 -43.98 -15.21 12.76
C GLY A 613 -43.27 -14.25 13.70
N LEU A 614 -43.53 -14.36 15.00
CA LEU A 614 -42.62 -13.83 16.02
C LEU A 614 -41.21 -14.34 15.68
N GLN A 615 -40.31 -13.42 15.31
CA GLN A 615 -38.90 -13.74 15.16
C GLN A 615 -38.46 -14.44 16.44
N SER A 616 -37.93 -15.66 16.31
CA SER A 616 -37.49 -16.42 17.47
C SER A 616 -36.48 -15.60 18.27
N ALA A 617 -36.53 -15.67 19.61
CA ALA A 617 -35.60 -14.95 20.50
C ALA A 617 -34.12 -14.94 20.04
N PRO A 618 -33.54 -16.03 19.48
CA PRO A 618 -32.18 -15.99 18.93
C PRO A 618 -32.01 -15.07 17.71
N GLN A 619 -33.01 -14.95 16.81
CA GLN A 619 -32.95 -14.01 15.68
C GLN A 619 -33.00 -12.56 16.17
N MET A 620 -33.84 -12.26 17.16
CA MET A 620 -33.91 -10.92 17.75
C MET A 620 -32.59 -10.56 18.48
N ARG A 621 -31.98 -11.52 19.19
CA ARG A 621 -30.64 -11.32 19.80
C ARG A 621 -29.55 -11.11 18.76
N ALA A 622 -29.53 -11.88 17.69
CA ALA A 622 -28.57 -11.70 16.60
C ALA A 622 -28.76 -10.34 15.90
N TRP A 623 -30.01 -9.92 15.68
CA TRP A 623 -30.33 -8.60 15.14
C TRP A 623 -29.85 -7.48 16.08
N LEU A 624 -30.20 -7.53 17.37
CA LEU A 624 -29.75 -6.56 18.37
C LEU A 624 -28.23 -6.50 18.49
N TRP A 625 -27.56 -7.65 18.52
CA TRP A 625 -26.10 -7.71 18.55
C TRP A 625 -25.50 -7.05 17.30
N ASN A 626 -26.08 -7.28 16.14
CA ASN A 626 -25.67 -6.63 14.89
C ASN A 626 -25.94 -5.12 14.89
N GLU A 627 -26.99 -4.63 15.57
CA GLU A 627 -27.24 -3.19 15.74
C GLU A 627 -26.25 -2.51 16.69
N VAL A 628 -25.64 -3.25 17.62
CA VAL A 628 -24.72 -2.72 18.64
C VAL A 628 -23.25 -3.01 18.33
N ALA A 629 -22.95 -3.97 17.44
CA ALA A 629 -21.59 -4.41 17.13
C ALA A 629 -20.64 -3.27 16.70
N TRP A 630 -21.14 -2.20 16.07
CA TRP A 630 -20.34 -1.02 15.68
C TRP A 630 -19.83 -0.21 16.89
N VAL A 631 -20.45 -0.34 18.06
CA VAL A 631 -20.01 0.32 19.30
C VAL A 631 -18.78 -0.37 19.88
N GLU A 632 -18.59 -1.67 19.64
CA GLU A 632 -17.46 -2.43 20.16
C GLU A 632 -16.09 -1.81 19.81
N PRO A 633 -15.73 -1.51 18.55
CA PRO A 633 -14.45 -0.89 18.23
C PRO A 633 -14.29 0.50 18.87
N LEU A 634 -15.37 1.27 19.03
CA LEU A 634 -15.34 2.54 19.73
C LEU A 634 -15.08 2.35 21.22
N LEU A 635 -15.74 1.39 21.86
CA LEU A 635 -15.54 1.07 23.28
C LEU A 635 -14.11 0.58 23.53
N ARG A 636 -13.56 -0.28 22.66
CA ARG A 636 -12.15 -0.72 22.75
C ARG A 636 -11.18 0.47 22.63
N THR A 637 -11.50 1.44 21.79
CA THR A 637 -10.72 2.69 21.64
C THR A 637 -10.85 3.57 22.88
N MET A 638 -12.07 3.74 23.41
CA MET A 638 -12.34 4.50 24.64
C MET A 638 -11.63 3.91 25.86
N LEU A 639 -11.63 2.58 25.99
CA LEU A 639 -10.93 1.86 27.06
C LEU A 639 -9.41 1.86 26.88
N ALA A 640 -8.90 2.49 25.82
CA ALA A 640 -7.49 2.49 25.45
C ALA A 640 -6.89 1.07 25.43
N GLN A 641 -7.67 0.06 25.02
CA GLN A 641 -7.29 -1.36 25.11
C GLN A 641 -5.95 -1.63 24.44
N MET A 642 -5.72 -1.03 23.27
CA MET A 642 -4.44 -1.13 22.54
C MET A 642 -3.26 -0.55 23.33
N CYS A 643 -3.46 0.54 24.07
CA CYS A 643 -2.42 1.09 24.95
C CYS A 643 -2.07 0.10 26.05
N PHE A 644 -3.07 -0.57 26.63
CA PHE A 644 -2.85 -1.60 27.65
C PHE A 644 -2.18 -2.85 27.10
N GLN A 645 -2.58 -3.32 25.93
CA GLN A 645 -1.92 -4.45 25.28
C GLN A 645 -0.46 -4.14 24.98
N ASN A 646 -0.17 -2.96 24.44
CA ASN A 646 1.21 -2.54 24.18
C ASN A 646 2.02 -2.35 25.47
N LEU A 647 1.43 -1.77 26.52
CA LEU A 647 2.03 -1.67 27.84
C LEU A 647 2.36 -3.05 28.40
N TRP A 648 1.38 -3.95 28.39
CA TRP A 648 1.49 -5.30 28.89
C TRP A 648 2.58 -6.08 28.17
N LEU A 649 2.56 -6.07 26.83
CA LEU A 649 3.57 -6.72 26.00
C LEU A 649 4.96 -6.14 26.23
N THR A 650 5.09 -4.83 26.45
CA THR A 650 6.39 -4.21 26.73
C THR A 650 6.90 -4.59 28.12
N LEU A 651 6.05 -4.57 29.15
CA LEU A 651 6.39 -4.99 30.51
C LEU A 651 6.76 -6.47 30.60
N THR A 652 6.00 -7.32 29.93
CA THR A 652 6.13 -8.79 30.09
C THR A 652 7.15 -9.40 29.15
N GLN A 653 7.34 -8.83 27.95
CA GLN A 653 8.23 -9.40 26.93
C GLN A 653 9.46 -8.52 26.70
N THR A 654 9.26 -7.27 26.29
CA THR A 654 10.35 -6.43 25.76
C THR A 654 11.37 -6.02 26.83
N ILE A 655 10.91 -5.51 27.98
CA ILE A 655 11.81 -5.07 29.06
C ILE A 655 12.60 -6.26 29.62
N PRO A 656 11.98 -7.39 29.99
CA PRO A 656 12.73 -8.55 30.46
C PRO A 656 13.74 -9.09 29.43
N GLN A 657 13.38 -9.13 28.14
CA GLN A 657 14.30 -9.55 27.08
C GLN A 657 15.51 -8.60 26.96
N THR A 658 15.28 -7.30 27.05
CA THR A 658 16.33 -6.28 27.00
C THR A 658 17.24 -6.37 28.23
N CYS A 659 16.66 -6.51 29.42
CA CYS A 659 17.42 -6.62 30.68
C CYS A 659 18.18 -7.94 30.83
N ARG A 660 17.77 -9.01 30.14
CA ARG A 660 18.49 -10.31 30.17
C ARG A 660 19.87 -10.27 29.50
N SER A 661 20.13 -9.30 28.61
CA SER A 661 21.41 -9.17 27.92
C SER A 661 22.00 -7.78 28.15
N LYS A 662 23.15 -7.72 28.84
CA LYS A 662 23.87 -6.46 29.07
C LYS A 662 24.21 -5.74 27.76
N ALA A 663 24.56 -6.48 26.71
CA ALA A 663 24.88 -5.90 25.39
C ALA A 663 23.65 -5.24 24.76
N LEU A 664 22.50 -5.92 24.74
CA LEU A 664 21.24 -5.36 24.23
C LEU A 664 20.77 -4.17 25.06
N LEU A 665 20.94 -4.21 26.38
CA LEU A 665 20.60 -3.08 27.25
C LEU A 665 21.48 -1.86 26.97
N VAL A 666 22.80 -2.04 26.90
CA VAL A 666 23.75 -0.95 26.60
C VAL A 666 23.47 -0.39 25.20
N ASP A 667 23.21 -1.26 24.22
CA ASP A 667 22.84 -0.86 22.87
C ASP A 667 21.50 -0.09 22.83
N THR A 668 20.48 -0.56 23.55
CA THR A 668 19.19 0.14 23.67
C THR A 668 19.35 1.49 24.37
N ILE A 669 20.24 1.61 25.35
CA ILE A 669 20.49 2.88 26.04
C ILE A 669 21.25 3.85 25.13
N ARG A 670 22.27 3.37 24.41
CA ARG A 670 23.14 4.21 23.57
C ARG A 670 22.51 4.56 22.23
N HIS A 671 21.91 3.60 21.54
CA HIS A 671 21.40 3.75 20.17
C HIS A 671 19.87 3.63 20.08
N GLY A 672 19.19 3.20 21.15
CA GLY A 672 17.73 3.10 21.17
C GLY A 672 17.09 4.49 21.17
N ARG A 673 16.81 5.00 19.96
CA ARG A 673 16.25 6.34 19.76
C ARG A 673 14.94 6.58 20.53
N LYS A 674 14.09 5.55 20.64
CA LYS A 674 12.87 5.58 21.46
C LYS A 674 13.15 5.74 22.95
N PHE A 675 14.19 5.08 23.45
CA PHE A 675 14.60 5.19 24.85
C PHE A 675 15.19 6.58 25.13
N GLN A 676 16.04 7.09 24.24
CA GLN A 676 16.56 8.45 24.34
C GLN A 676 15.43 9.49 24.33
N PHE A 677 14.49 9.40 23.40
CA PHE A 677 13.31 10.27 23.37
C PHE A 677 12.51 10.17 24.67
N PHE A 678 12.30 8.95 25.17
CA PHE A 678 11.64 8.73 26.45
C PHE A 678 12.35 9.47 27.59
N CYS A 679 13.67 9.34 27.74
CA CYS A 679 14.42 10.02 28.79
C CYS A 679 14.30 11.54 28.67
N LYS A 680 14.44 12.09 27.46
CA LYS A 680 14.27 13.54 27.23
C LYS A 680 12.86 14.00 27.58
N TYR A 681 11.85 13.26 27.12
CA TYR A 681 10.46 13.58 27.37
C TYR A 681 10.13 13.52 28.86
N TYR A 682 10.63 12.50 29.57
CA TYR A 682 10.50 12.39 31.00
C TYR A 682 11.15 13.57 31.74
N LEU A 683 12.41 13.89 31.41
CA LEU A 683 13.14 15.02 32.02
C LEU A 683 12.45 16.36 31.75
N ALA A 684 11.99 16.61 30.53
CA ALA A 684 11.25 17.83 30.18
C ALA A 684 9.95 17.96 30.99
N MET A 685 9.25 16.84 31.15
CA MET A 685 7.98 16.77 31.85
C MET A 685 8.15 16.98 33.36
N CYS A 686 9.02 16.22 33.99
CA CYS A 686 9.29 16.35 35.42
C CYS A 686 9.92 17.72 35.72
N GLY A 687 10.88 18.16 34.91
CA GLY A 687 11.53 19.47 35.06
C GLY A 687 10.53 20.62 34.93
N SER A 688 9.65 20.59 33.94
CA SER A 688 8.61 21.62 33.79
C SER A 688 7.60 21.58 34.94
N LEU A 689 7.17 20.39 35.41
CA LEU A 689 6.27 20.27 36.54
C LEU A 689 6.89 20.81 37.84
N CYS A 690 8.12 20.38 38.17
CA CYS A 690 8.85 20.86 39.34
C CYS A 690 9.08 22.36 39.27
N GLY A 691 9.50 22.89 38.11
CA GLY A 691 9.65 24.32 37.88
C GLY A 691 8.33 25.08 38.09
N CYS A 692 7.21 24.57 37.57
CA CYS A 692 5.89 25.17 37.79
C CYS A 692 5.52 25.21 39.28
N VAL A 693 5.80 24.14 40.03
CA VAL A 693 5.51 24.06 41.47
C VAL A 693 6.37 25.06 42.25
N ILE A 694 7.68 25.05 42.05
CA ILE A 694 8.63 25.96 42.74
C ILE A 694 8.27 27.42 42.45
N LEU A 695 8.12 27.79 41.18
CA LEU A 695 7.75 29.16 40.79
C LEU A 695 6.39 29.59 41.35
N SER A 696 5.44 28.67 41.51
CA SER A 696 4.12 28.96 42.09
C SER A 696 4.12 29.13 43.62
N GLN A 697 5.16 28.65 44.30
CA GLN A 697 5.37 28.83 45.73
C GLN A 697 6.07 30.15 46.02
N ASP A 698 7.11 30.48 45.26
CA ASP A 698 7.98 31.63 45.55
C ASP A 698 7.45 32.96 44.99
N VAL A 699 6.72 32.94 43.88
CA VAL A 699 6.28 34.16 43.18
C VAL A 699 4.77 34.22 43.09
N SER A 700 4.15 35.03 43.95
CA SER A 700 2.69 35.23 44.00
C SER A 700 2.11 35.71 42.65
N ALA A 701 2.88 36.47 41.87
CA ALA A 701 2.50 36.87 40.52
C ALA A 701 2.36 35.67 39.57
N ILE A 702 3.26 34.68 39.64
CA ILE A 702 3.23 33.47 38.79
C ILE A 702 2.09 32.55 39.19
N ARG A 703 1.72 32.51 40.49
CA ARG A 703 0.55 31.74 40.95
C ARG A 703 -0.73 32.16 40.20
N GLN A 704 -0.87 33.43 39.84
CA GLN A 704 -2.00 33.93 39.06
C GLN A 704 -1.94 33.52 37.58
N TRP A 705 -0.77 33.17 37.05
CA TRP A 705 -0.55 32.91 35.62
C TRP A 705 -0.84 31.47 35.19
N SER A 706 -1.15 30.58 36.13
CA SER A 706 -1.39 29.14 35.87
C SER A 706 -0.25 28.50 35.06
N PRO A 707 0.91 28.24 35.68
CA PRO A 707 2.09 27.72 34.99
C PRO A 707 1.85 26.33 34.35
N LEU A 708 0.74 25.65 34.64
CA LEU A 708 0.30 24.42 33.98
C LEU A 708 0.30 24.50 32.44
N TYR A 709 0.09 25.68 31.84
CA TYR A 709 0.17 25.82 30.39
C TYR A 709 1.58 25.57 29.83
N VAL A 710 2.64 25.81 30.62
CA VAL A 710 4.01 25.44 30.28
C VAL A 710 4.11 23.93 30.14
N MET A 711 3.67 23.19 31.16
CA MET A 711 3.68 21.72 31.17
C MET A 711 2.83 21.12 30.04
N ILE A 712 1.61 21.64 29.81
CA ILE A 712 0.75 21.19 28.70
C ILE A 712 1.45 21.42 27.36
N THR A 713 2.14 22.53 27.20
CA THR A 713 2.89 22.81 25.97
C THR A 713 4.04 21.84 25.80
N VAL A 714 4.77 21.51 26.88
CA VAL A 714 5.81 20.48 26.87
C VAL A 714 5.25 19.13 26.43
N ILE A 715 4.12 18.73 27.02
CA ILE A 715 3.41 17.50 26.67
C ILE A 715 3.10 17.45 25.18
N VAL A 716 2.54 18.54 24.64
CA VAL A 716 1.92 18.62 23.31
C VAL A 716 2.94 18.80 22.17
N VAL A 717 3.92 19.68 22.38
CA VAL A 717 4.88 20.10 21.34
C VAL A 717 5.99 19.06 21.19
N MET A 718 6.46 18.49 22.30
CA MET A 718 7.59 17.58 22.28
C MET A 718 7.25 16.31 21.50
N SER A 719 8.07 16.03 20.49
CA SER A 719 7.95 14.87 19.61
C SER A 719 9.29 14.16 19.52
N GLU A 720 9.27 12.91 19.06
CA GLU A 720 10.47 12.08 18.90
C GLU A 720 11.51 12.73 17.98
N LYS A 721 11.01 13.35 16.90
CA LYS A 721 11.81 14.02 15.89
C LYS A 721 11.85 15.54 16.13
N VAL A 722 13.03 16.13 15.98
CA VAL A 722 13.33 17.53 16.31
C VAL A 722 12.67 18.50 15.35
N ASP A 723 12.68 18.20 14.06
CA ASP A 723 11.95 18.93 13.03
C ASP A 723 10.45 19.01 13.34
N THR A 724 9.82 17.89 13.68
CA THR A 724 8.41 17.83 14.09
C THR A 724 8.17 18.65 15.35
N THR A 725 9.10 18.61 16.30
CA THR A 725 9.03 19.39 17.55
C THR A 725 9.11 20.89 17.28
N ILE A 726 10.08 21.34 16.46
CA ILE A 726 10.22 22.75 16.04
C ILE A 726 8.97 23.21 15.33
N THR A 727 8.49 22.40 14.39
CA THR A 727 7.28 22.68 13.61
C THR A 727 6.06 22.85 14.50
N LYS A 728 5.81 21.90 15.41
CA LYS A 728 4.71 22.01 16.38
C LYS A 728 4.88 23.20 17.29
N GLY A 729 6.11 23.52 17.71
CA GLY A 729 6.42 24.68 18.53
C GLY A 729 6.05 25.99 17.82
N ALA A 730 6.52 26.18 16.59
CA ALA A 730 6.23 27.36 15.78
C ALA A 730 4.72 27.49 15.49
N LEU A 731 4.08 26.41 15.02
CA LEU A 731 2.63 26.42 14.78
C LEU A 731 1.83 26.66 16.07
N ARG A 732 2.34 26.22 17.22
CA ARG A 732 1.73 26.49 18.53
C ARG A 732 1.82 27.94 18.91
N LEU A 733 2.98 28.58 18.77
CA LEU A 733 3.14 30.01 19.01
C LEU A 733 2.23 30.83 18.11
N VAL A 734 2.22 30.54 16.80
CA VAL A 734 1.40 31.27 15.82
C VAL A 734 -0.09 31.08 16.11
N GLY A 735 -0.55 29.84 16.27
CA GLY A 735 -1.96 29.55 16.52
C GLY A 735 -2.45 30.14 17.85
N THR A 736 -1.66 30.03 18.92
CA THR A 736 -1.98 30.65 20.21
C THR A 736 -1.96 32.17 20.13
N GLY A 737 -1.01 32.78 19.41
CA GLY A 737 -0.96 34.23 19.22
C GLY A 737 -2.21 34.74 18.52
N ILE A 738 -2.55 34.18 17.35
CA ILE A 738 -3.74 34.58 16.57
C ILE A 738 -5.01 34.33 17.37
N GLY A 739 -5.18 33.12 17.93
CA GLY A 739 -6.39 32.77 18.68
C GLY A 739 -6.55 33.59 19.95
N GLY A 740 -5.45 33.87 20.65
CA GLY A 740 -5.43 34.70 21.84
C GLY A 740 -5.82 36.14 21.55
N VAL A 741 -5.28 36.73 20.47
CA VAL A 741 -5.63 38.09 20.03
C VAL A 741 -7.10 38.15 19.62
N LEU A 742 -7.58 37.21 18.78
CA LEU A 742 -8.99 37.16 18.37
C LEU A 742 -9.94 37.03 19.57
N GLY A 743 -9.64 36.11 20.49
CA GLY A 743 -10.44 35.93 21.70
C GLY A 743 -10.43 37.17 22.60
N PHE A 744 -9.27 37.82 22.73
CA PHE A 744 -9.15 39.05 23.54
C PHE A 744 -9.93 40.22 22.92
N LEU A 745 -9.83 40.42 21.60
CA LEU A 745 -10.56 41.48 20.88
C LEU A 745 -12.08 41.36 21.06
N VAL A 746 -12.61 40.14 21.04
CA VAL A 746 -14.04 39.88 21.30
C VAL A 746 -14.42 40.27 22.73
N MET A 747 -13.53 40.03 23.69
CA MET A 747 -13.76 40.30 25.10
C MET A 747 -13.47 41.75 25.53
N LEU A 748 -12.93 42.61 24.65
CA LEU A 748 -12.66 44.03 24.94
C LEU A 748 -13.94 44.85 25.10
N ARG A 749 -14.97 44.56 24.30
CA ARG A 749 -16.23 45.31 24.35
C ARG A 749 -17.18 44.63 25.32
N THR A 750 -17.46 45.29 26.44
CA THR A 750 -18.38 44.81 27.49
C THR A 750 -19.71 44.29 26.93
N GLY A 751 -20.34 45.03 26.02
CA GLY A 751 -21.62 44.61 25.41
C GLY A 751 -21.56 43.31 24.59
N LEU A 752 -20.40 42.98 24.02
CA LEU A 752 -20.20 41.68 23.35
C LEU A 752 -19.86 40.60 24.38
N ALA A 753 -18.96 40.91 25.32
CA ALA A 753 -18.49 39.99 26.36
C ALA A 753 -19.60 39.46 27.29
N THR A 754 -20.67 40.24 27.49
CA THR A 754 -21.81 39.84 28.34
C THR A 754 -22.96 39.22 27.55
N SER A 755 -22.93 39.24 26.22
CA SER A 755 -24.03 38.76 25.37
C SER A 755 -23.78 37.32 24.92
N PRO A 756 -24.47 36.31 25.51
CA PRO A 756 -24.26 34.90 25.14
C PRO A 756 -24.53 34.63 23.66
N VAL A 757 -25.55 35.28 23.10
CA VAL A 757 -25.94 35.11 21.69
C VAL A 757 -24.89 35.70 20.76
N ALA A 758 -24.34 36.88 21.09
CA ALA A 758 -23.29 37.50 20.27
C ALA A 758 -22.01 36.66 20.31
N LEU A 759 -21.60 36.18 21.49
CA LEU A 759 -20.42 35.32 21.63
C LEU A 759 -20.60 33.99 20.91
N ALA A 760 -21.75 33.34 21.04
CA ALA A 760 -22.05 32.11 20.30
C ALA A 760 -21.98 32.33 18.78
N ALA A 761 -22.58 33.42 18.28
CA ALA A 761 -22.52 33.76 16.85
C ALA A 761 -21.08 34.00 16.38
N ILE A 762 -20.27 34.73 17.15
CA ILE A 762 -18.86 35.00 16.83
C ILE A 762 -18.04 33.70 16.83
N ILE A 763 -18.21 32.85 17.84
CA ILE A 763 -17.55 31.53 17.91
C ILE A 763 -17.93 30.69 16.69
N CYS A 764 -19.21 30.66 16.30
CA CYS A 764 -19.66 29.96 15.11
C CYS A 764 -19.03 30.51 13.83
N VAL A 765 -18.96 31.84 13.66
CA VAL A 765 -18.34 32.48 12.50
C VAL A 765 -16.84 32.14 12.42
N TYR A 766 -16.11 32.24 13.52
CA TYR A 766 -14.69 31.87 13.52
C TYR A 766 -14.50 30.37 13.27
N THR A 767 -15.29 29.53 13.92
CA THR A 767 -15.26 28.08 13.72
C THR A 767 -15.54 27.71 12.27
N TRP A 768 -16.47 28.40 11.61
CA TRP A 768 -16.74 28.24 10.19
C TRP A 768 -15.52 28.61 9.33
N LEU A 769 -14.99 29.83 9.50
CA LEU A 769 -13.87 30.33 8.70
C LEU A 769 -12.62 29.46 8.85
N PHE A 770 -12.26 29.11 10.08
CA PHE A 770 -11.16 28.20 10.36
C PHE A 770 -11.49 26.75 9.97
N GLY A 771 -12.76 26.35 10.01
CA GLY A 771 -13.24 25.08 9.50
C GLY A 771 -12.95 24.89 8.02
N LEU A 772 -13.09 25.94 7.20
CA LEU A 772 -12.68 25.93 5.79
C LEU A 772 -11.17 25.73 5.63
N ALA A 773 -10.37 26.31 6.52
CA ALA A 773 -8.91 26.16 6.53
C ALA A 773 -8.42 24.84 7.17
N SER A 774 -9.29 24.07 7.84
CA SER A 774 -8.92 22.87 8.61
C SER A 774 -8.37 21.72 7.75
N GLN A 775 -8.61 21.76 6.44
CA GLN A 775 -8.10 20.76 5.49
C GLN A 775 -6.75 21.14 4.87
N THR A 776 -6.26 22.33 5.20
CA THR A 776 -4.93 22.73 4.77
C THR A 776 -3.85 22.01 5.58
N GLN A 777 -2.63 22.07 5.08
CA GLN A 777 -1.42 21.72 5.80
C GLN A 777 -1.27 22.37 7.20
N TYR A 778 -1.97 23.48 7.44
CA TYR A 778 -1.95 24.20 8.70
C TYR A 778 -3.03 23.75 9.69
N LYS A 779 -3.66 22.58 9.47
CA LYS A 779 -4.67 21.97 10.34
C LYS A 779 -4.34 22.08 11.82
N TYR A 780 -3.09 21.82 12.20
CA TYR A 780 -2.62 21.95 13.58
C TYR A 780 -2.65 23.40 14.10
N ALA A 781 -2.23 24.39 13.32
CA ALA A 781 -2.27 25.80 13.73
C ALA A 781 -3.71 26.33 13.82
N VAL A 782 -4.55 25.94 12.87
CA VAL A 782 -6.00 26.24 12.83
C VAL A 782 -6.67 25.72 14.09
N PHE A 783 -6.42 24.45 14.42
CA PHE A 783 -6.87 23.81 15.65
C PHE A 783 -6.51 24.61 16.90
N LEU A 784 -5.25 25.03 17.00
CA LEU A 784 -4.74 25.78 18.15
C LEU A 784 -5.28 27.21 18.24
N THR A 785 -5.55 27.81 17.09
CA THR A 785 -6.21 29.12 16.99
C THR A 785 -7.61 29.03 17.57
N LEU A 786 -8.39 28.03 17.15
CA LEU A 786 -9.74 27.79 17.66
C LEU A 786 -9.74 27.51 19.16
N ILE A 787 -8.95 26.55 19.65
CA ILE A 787 -8.88 26.26 21.10
C ILE A 787 -8.48 27.48 21.91
N THR A 788 -7.55 28.29 21.41
CA THR A 788 -7.07 29.44 22.18
C THR A 788 -8.12 30.55 22.19
N ALA A 789 -8.76 30.83 21.06
CA ALA A 789 -9.86 31.79 20.98
C ALA A 789 -11.03 31.34 21.88
N ASP A 790 -11.49 30.10 21.75
CA ASP A 790 -12.58 29.53 22.54
C ASP A 790 -12.26 29.58 24.03
N ALA A 791 -11.05 29.21 24.44
CA ALA A 791 -10.71 29.26 25.85
C ALA A 791 -10.61 30.70 26.39
N VAL A 792 -10.11 31.66 25.60
CA VAL A 792 -10.06 33.06 26.03
C VAL A 792 -11.47 33.64 26.17
N ILE A 793 -12.39 33.30 25.27
CA ILE A 793 -13.78 33.76 25.30
C ILE A 793 -14.57 33.03 26.40
N LEU A 794 -14.65 31.70 26.33
CA LEU A 794 -15.52 30.88 27.18
C LEU A 794 -15.06 30.83 28.63
N CYS A 795 -13.75 30.86 28.93
CA CYS A 795 -13.27 30.87 30.32
C CYS A 795 -13.45 32.23 31.02
N GLN A 796 -13.67 33.31 30.27
CA GLN A 796 -13.83 34.67 30.80
C GLN A 796 -15.26 35.20 30.66
N TYR A 797 -16.15 34.42 30.04
CA TYR A 797 -17.56 34.78 29.91
C TYR A 797 -18.20 34.91 31.29
N SER A 798 -18.86 36.04 31.52
CA SER A 798 -19.71 36.28 32.68
C SER A 798 -20.94 37.04 32.21
N PRO A 799 -22.16 36.59 32.54
CA PRO A 799 -23.39 37.28 32.14
C PRO A 799 -23.60 38.60 32.89
N VAL A 800 -22.74 38.93 33.86
CA VAL A 800 -22.85 40.15 34.67
C VAL A 800 -22.55 41.39 33.83
N PRO A 801 -23.46 42.37 33.73
CA PRO A 801 -23.24 43.62 33.01
C PRO A 801 -21.94 44.32 33.45
N GLY A 802 -21.17 44.84 32.48
CA GLY A 802 -19.89 45.50 32.74
C GLY A 802 -18.68 44.55 32.85
N SER A 803 -18.91 43.23 32.86
CA SER A 803 -17.82 42.26 32.72
C SER A 803 -17.10 42.43 31.37
N HIS A 804 -15.77 42.37 31.40
CA HIS A 804 -14.91 42.41 30.23
C HIS A 804 -13.74 41.44 30.43
N GLY A 805 -13.07 41.09 29.33
CA GLY A 805 -11.91 40.21 29.38
C GLY A 805 -10.77 40.80 30.20
N ASN A 806 -10.15 39.98 31.05
CA ASN A 806 -8.95 40.33 31.78
C ASN A 806 -7.71 40.15 30.87
N PRO A 807 -6.98 41.22 30.51
CA PRO A 807 -5.78 41.11 29.66
C PRO A 807 -4.70 40.22 30.29
N LYS A 808 -4.65 40.11 31.63
CA LYS A 808 -3.70 39.24 32.32
C LYS A 808 -3.88 37.77 31.92
N TYR A 809 -5.10 37.31 31.69
CA TYR A 809 -5.36 35.92 31.28
C TYR A 809 -4.77 35.64 29.89
N PHE A 810 -4.95 36.57 28.95
CA PHE A 810 -4.36 36.50 27.61
C PHE A 810 -2.83 36.46 27.66
N TYR A 811 -2.20 37.41 28.37
CA TYR A 811 -0.73 37.46 28.49
C TYR A 811 -0.16 36.24 29.20
N ALA A 812 -0.77 35.83 30.32
CA ALA A 812 -0.33 34.65 31.07
C ALA A 812 -0.33 33.40 30.20
N ARG A 813 -1.37 33.21 29.39
CA ARG A 813 -1.48 32.05 28.49
C ARG A 813 -0.45 32.10 27.37
N CYS A 814 -0.30 33.24 26.69
CA CYS A 814 0.67 33.38 25.60
C CYS A 814 2.12 33.22 26.11
N ALA A 815 2.46 33.85 27.23
CA ALA A 815 3.77 33.76 27.84
C ALA A 815 4.07 32.33 28.31
N SER A 816 3.13 31.66 28.99
CA SER A 816 3.33 30.28 29.45
C SER A 816 3.54 29.30 28.30
N ILE A 817 2.79 29.46 27.20
CA ILE A 817 2.98 28.64 26.00
C ILE A 817 4.34 28.95 25.35
N ALA A 818 4.74 30.23 25.27
CA ALA A 818 6.04 30.60 24.75
C ALA A 818 7.20 29.98 25.55
N VAL A 819 7.16 30.08 26.87
CA VAL A 819 8.13 29.45 27.77
C VAL A 819 8.14 27.94 27.57
N GLY A 820 6.97 27.30 27.49
CA GLY A 820 6.86 25.86 27.23
C GLY A 820 7.50 25.44 25.91
N VAL A 821 7.30 26.21 24.83
CA VAL A 821 7.95 25.94 23.54
C VAL A 821 9.47 26.08 23.66
N VAL A 822 9.98 27.14 24.30
CA VAL A 822 11.43 27.33 24.51
C VAL A 822 12.04 26.17 25.27
N VAL A 823 11.41 25.72 26.37
CA VAL A 823 11.87 24.56 27.15
C VAL A 823 11.95 23.30 26.28
N VAL A 824 10.92 23.04 25.47
CA VAL A 824 10.90 21.88 24.57
C VAL A 824 12.00 21.97 23.52
N LEU A 825 12.23 23.15 22.93
CA LEU A 825 13.27 23.34 21.93
C LEU A 825 14.66 23.10 22.52
N LEU A 826 14.95 23.66 23.70
CA LEU A 826 16.22 23.47 24.38
C LEU A 826 16.49 21.99 24.68
N ILE A 827 15.48 21.26 25.17
CA ILE A 827 15.62 19.82 25.46
C ILE A 827 15.66 18.98 24.18
N GLY A 828 14.91 19.37 23.14
CA GLY A 828 14.90 18.70 21.85
C GLY A 828 16.25 18.73 21.14
N LEU A 829 17.06 19.75 21.40
CA LEU A 829 18.43 19.88 20.86
C LEU A 829 19.44 18.95 21.56
N ILE A 830 19.10 18.32 22.69
CA ILE A 830 19.96 17.31 23.31
C ILE A 830 19.85 16.03 22.48
N LEU A 831 20.92 15.57 21.84
CA LEU A 831 20.96 14.39 20.96
C LEU A 831 19.90 14.46 19.83
N PRO A 832 19.97 15.46 18.93
CA PRO A 832 18.89 15.72 18.00
C PRO A 832 18.67 14.54 17.06
N TRP A 833 17.40 14.21 16.81
CA TRP A 833 17.02 13.20 15.83
C TRP A 833 16.13 13.84 14.76
N PHE A 834 16.53 13.70 13.52
CA PHE A 834 15.83 14.26 12.36
C PHE A 834 15.08 13.18 11.59
N THR A 835 13.99 13.55 10.92
CA THR A 835 13.24 12.57 10.14
C THR A 835 14.00 12.06 8.92
N TYR A 836 14.86 12.86 8.31
CA TYR A 836 15.60 12.40 7.14
C TYR A 836 16.53 11.23 7.48
N THR A 837 17.13 11.19 8.68
CA THR A 837 17.98 10.05 9.08
C THR A 837 17.16 8.78 9.26
N ASP A 838 16.01 8.86 9.95
CA ASP A 838 15.06 7.74 10.06
C ASP A 838 14.57 7.25 8.69
N ALA A 839 14.30 8.18 7.77
CA ALA A 839 13.90 7.85 6.40
C ALA A 839 15.01 7.12 5.64
N MET A 840 16.25 7.58 5.74
CA MET A 840 17.40 6.95 5.08
C MET A 840 17.71 5.57 5.64
N ASP A 841 17.76 5.42 6.96
CA ASP A 841 17.95 4.11 7.59
C ASP A 841 16.87 3.12 7.11
N THR A 842 15.61 3.58 7.09
CA THR A 842 14.47 2.76 6.64
C THR A 842 14.59 2.36 5.16
N LEU A 843 15.02 3.28 4.29
CA LEU A 843 15.21 3.01 2.86
C LEU A 843 16.42 2.11 2.61
N GLY A 844 17.52 2.31 3.35
CA GLY A 844 18.70 1.47 3.32
C GLY A 844 18.40 0.03 3.75
N ASP A 845 17.70 -0.16 4.87
CA ASP A 845 17.25 -1.47 5.33
C ASP A 845 16.32 -2.14 4.31
N ALA A 846 15.38 -1.39 3.73
CA ALA A 846 14.50 -1.90 2.69
C ALA A 846 15.27 -2.28 1.42
N TYR A 847 16.33 -1.56 1.07
CA TYR A 847 17.20 -1.86 -0.08
C TYR A 847 18.06 -3.12 0.16
N LYS A 848 18.62 -3.27 1.35
CA LYS A 848 19.30 -4.50 1.78
C LYS A 848 18.36 -5.71 1.72
N GLU A 849 17.15 -5.58 2.26
CA GLU A 849 16.15 -6.65 2.21
C GLU A 849 15.67 -6.95 0.78
N ALA A 850 15.58 -5.93 -0.07
CA ALA A 850 15.29 -6.06 -1.51
C ALA A 850 16.30 -6.96 -2.22
N THR A 851 17.59 -6.69 -2.07
CA THR A 851 18.65 -7.49 -2.71
C THR A 851 18.71 -8.92 -2.15
N GLN A 852 18.49 -9.11 -0.86
CA GLN A 852 18.35 -10.45 -0.25
C GLN A 852 17.16 -11.23 -0.80
N LEU A 853 16.03 -10.55 -1.01
CA LEU A 853 14.84 -11.17 -1.56
C LEU A 853 15.03 -11.59 -3.02
N MET A 854 15.83 -10.87 -3.81
CA MET A 854 16.21 -11.30 -5.17
C MET A 854 16.92 -12.66 -5.18
N LEU A 855 17.92 -12.82 -4.31
CA LEU A 855 18.62 -14.10 -4.13
C LEU A 855 17.65 -15.19 -3.69
N LYS A 856 16.77 -14.90 -2.72
CA LYS A 856 15.76 -15.84 -2.23
C LYS A 856 14.78 -16.26 -3.34
N PHE A 857 14.31 -15.33 -4.16
CA PHE A 857 13.45 -15.63 -5.31
C PHE A 857 14.17 -16.53 -6.32
N TYR A 858 15.44 -16.26 -6.61
CA TYR A 858 16.23 -17.11 -7.49
C TYR A 858 16.43 -18.52 -6.93
N VAL A 859 16.77 -18.67 -5.66
CA VAL A 859 16.91 -20.00 -5.03
C VAL A 859 15.60 -20.77 -5.08
N THR A 860 14.49 -20.10 -4.75
CA THR A 860 13.14 -20.72 -4.82
C THR A 860 12.81 -21.14 -6.25
N PHE A 861 13.11 -20.28 -7.24
CA PHE A 861 12.93 -20.60 -8.65
C PHE A 861 13.79 -21.79 -9.07
N TYR A 862 15.07 -21.82 -8.71
CA TYR A 862 15.99 -22.90 -9.00
C TYR A 862 15.49 -24.24 -8.47
N ASP A 863 15.06 -24.29 -7.21
CA ASP A 863 14.52 -25.48 -6.58
C ASP A 863 13.18 -25.91 -7.21
N ASP A 864 12.34 -24.95 -7.59
CA ASP A 864 11.06 -25.24 -8.25
C ASP A 864 11.24 -25.82 -9.66
N VAL A 865 12.18 -25.29 -10.47
CA VAL A 865 12.47 -25.87 -11.80
C VAL A 865 13.15 -27.24 -11.66
N LYS A 866 14.00 -27.42 -10.64
CA LYS A 866 14.64 -28.71 -10.35
C LYS A 866 13.61 -29.80 -10.02
N ASP A 867 12.63 -29.49 -9.17
CA ASP A 867 11.66 -30.46 -8.66
C ASP A 867 10.41 -30.61 -9.56
N SER A 868 10.38 -29.94 -10.71
CA SER A 868 9.20 -29.89 -11.61
C SER A 868 8.76 -31.27 -12.12
N ASP A 869 9.67 -32.24 -12.21
CA ASP A 869 9.37 -33.60 -12.67
C ASP A 869 8.82 -34.52 -11.57
N GLU A 870 9.15 -34.26 -10.29
CA GLU A 870 8.89 -35.19 -9.19
C GLU A 870 7.66 -34.82 -8.36
N ASN A 871 7.32 -33.53 -8.22
CA ASN A 871 6.28 -33.13 -7.27
C ASN A 871 5.65 -31.75 -7.54
N SER A 872 4.72 -31.69 -8.50
CA SER A 872 4.03 -30.46 -8.91
C SER A 872 3.27 -29.72 -7.78
N GLY A 873 2.93 -30.41 -6.68
CA GLY A 873 2.26 -29.80 -5.53
C GLY A 873 3.18 -28.99 -4.60
N GLY A 874 4.44 -29.39 -4.45
CA GLY A 874 5.38 -28.78 -3.49
C GLY A 874 5.85 -27.38 -3.90
N ALA A 875 6.06 -27.17 -5.20
CA ALA A 875 6.57 -25.91 -5.75
C ALA A 875 5.62 -24.74 -5.47
N GLN A 876 4.31 -24.93 -5.67
CA GLN A 876 3.33 -23.87 -5.43
C GLN A 876 3.29 -23.45 -3.95
N GLN A 877 3.42 -24.41 -3.02
CA GLN A 877 3.45 -24.12 -1.59
C GLN A 877 4.69 -23.30 -1.21
N ARG A 878 5.87 -23.66 -1.74
CA ARG A 878 7.10 -22.87 -1.54
C ARG A 878 6.96 -21.46 -2.07
N ALA A 879 6.47 -21.30 -3.29
CA ALA A 879 6.28 -19.97 -3.89
C ALA A 879 5.27 -19.12 -3.09
N THR A 880 4.18 -19.72 -2.56
CA THR A 880 3.24 -19.01 -1.68
C THR A 880 3.85 -18.59 -0.33
N SER A 881 4.87 -19.32 0.18
CA SER A 881 5.56 -18.93 1.41
C SER A 881 6.38 -17.64 1.27
N VAL A 882 6.76 -17.30 0.03
CA VAL A 882 7.46 -16.04 -0.28
C VAL A 882 6.47 -14.91 -0.59
N SER A 883 5.20 -15.24 -0.83
CA SER A 883 4.11 -14.27 -0.95
C SER A 883 3.90 -13.55 0.37
N GLY A 884 3.98 -12.22 0.36
CA GLY A 884 3.91 -11.36 1.56
C GLY A 884 5.25 -10.88 2.10
N LEU A 885 6.39 -11.53 1.80
CA LEU A 885 7.71 -11.02 2.23
C LEU A 885 8.05 -9.69 1.57
N LEU A 886 7.70 -9.54 0.28
CA LEU A 886 7.86 -8.30 -0.46
C LEU A 886 7.08 -7.13 0.17
N GLU A 887 5.83 -7.40 0.59
CA GLU A 887 4.98 -6.40 1.23
C GLU A 887 5.54 -6.01 2.61
N GLN A 888 5.87 -7.01 3.43
CA GLN A 888 6.33 -6.81 4.81
C GLN A 888 7.69 -6.11 4.87
N LYS A 889 8.66 -6.54 4.06
CA LYS A 889 10.06 -6.12 4.18
C LYS A 889 10.40 -4.88 3.35
N ILE A 890 9.62 -4.55 2.32
CA ILE A 890 10.00 -3.52 1.35
C ILE A 890 8.85 -2.54 1.14
N ALA A 891 7.67 -3.01 0.73
CA ALA A 891 6.55 -2.11 0.43
C ALA A 891 6.10 -1.31 1.66
N ALA A 892 5.93 -1.96 2.82
CA ALA A 892 5.50 -1.29 4.05
C ALA A 892 6.51 -0.23 4.53
N PRO A 893 7.83 -0.49 4.59
CA PRO A 893 8.84 0.55 4.86
C PRO A 893 8.83 1.71 3.86
N VAL A 894 8.75 1.43 2.55
CA VAL A 894 8.71 2.46 1.50
C VAL A 894 7.47 3.36 1.65
N VAL A 895 6.29 2.76 1.89
CA VAL A 895 5.05 3.50 2.16
C VAL A 895 5.14 4.29 3.47
N ARG A 896 5.81 3.75 4.50
CA ARG A 896 6.05 4.45 5.76
C ARG A 896 6.88 5.73 5.54
N VAL A 897 7.94 5.66 4.76
CA VAL A 897 8.76 6.84 4.44
C VAL A 897 7.97 7.82 3.58
N GLN A 898 7.26 7.34 2.55
CA GLN A 898 6.41 8.20 1.71
C GLN A 898 5.35 8.95 2.54
N THR A 899 4.70 8.28 3.49
CA THR A 899 3.70 8.91 4.36
C THR A 899 4.32 9.87 5.38
N ALA A 900 5.52 9.60 5.87
CA ALA A 900 6.26 10.54 6.73
C ALA A 900 6.64 11.81 5.94
N LEU A 901 7.22 11.65 4.75
CA LEU A 901 7.56 12.76 3.85
C LEU A 901 6.34 13.61 3.51
N ALA A 902 5.22 12.99 3.15
CA ALA A 902 3.99 13.70 2.82
C ALA A 902 3.44 14.51 4.01
N LYS A 903 3.71 14.10 5.26
CA LYS A 903 3.28 14.82 6.46
C LYS A 903 4.21 15.98 6.83
N GLU A 904 5.51 15.86 6.56
CA GLU A 904 6.51 16.77 7.12
C GLU A 904 7.13 17.76 6.10
N THR A 905 7.28 17.36 4.83
CA THR A 905 7.87 18.21 3.76
C THR A 905 7.07 19.46 3.44
N VAL A 906 5.85 19.51 3.95
CA VAL A 906 4.83 20.49 3.64
C VAL A 906 5.18 21.87 4.24
N LEU A 907 5.86 21.88 5.39
CA LEU A 907 6.20 23.12 6.11
C LEU A 907 7.62 23.62 5.80
N TRP A 908 8.55 22.71 5.49
CA TRP A 908 9.97 23.03 5.26
C TRP A 908 10.36 22.77 3.81
N LYS A 909 10.09 23.75 2.94
CA LYS A 909 10.52 23.70 1.54
C LYS A 909 11.98 24.15 1.34
N LYS A 910 12.52 24.94 2.26
CA LYS A 910 13.88 25.51 2.24
C LYS A 910 14.50 25.50 3.65
N GLY A 911 15.83 25.51 3.74
CA GLY A 911 16.59 25.62 4.99
C GLY A 911 17.06 24.27 5.56
N ILE A 912 17.65 24.31 6.75
CA ILE A 912 18.29 23.15 7.43
C ILE A 912 17.27 22.02 7.74
N LEU A 913 15.99 22.37 7.88
CA LEU A 913 14.91 21.41 8.11
C LEU A 913 14.25 20.92 6.81
N ALA A 914 14.67 21.42 5.64
CA ALA A 914 14.17 20.92 4.38
C ALA A 914 14.67 19.49 4.17
N MET A 915 13.76 18.61 3.78
CA MET A 915 14.11 17.22 3.48
C MET A 915 15.17 17.18 2.36
N PRO A 916 16.33 16.54 2.58
CA PRO A 916 17.37 16.40 1.58
C PRO A 916 16.81 15.76 0.30
N GLN A 917 17.31 16.21 -0.86
CA GLN A 917 16.86 15.72 -2.17
C GLN A 917 17.11 14.21 -2.32
N VAL A 918 18.23 13.72 -1.78
CA VAL A 918 18.60 12.30 -1.76
C VAL A 918 17.48 11.41 -1.19
N VAL A 919 16.73 11.85 -0.17
CA VAL A 919 15.64 11.02 0.41
C VAL A 919 14.54 10.78 -0.61
N ARG A 920 14.21 11.81 -1.41
CA ARG A 920 13.16 11.72 -2.45
C ARG A 920 13.64 10.90 -3.64
N GLU A 921 14.90 11.04 -4.03
CA GLU A 921 15.52 10.27 -5.11
C GLU A 921 15.61 8.79 -4.74
N THR A 922 16.14 8.46 -3.56
CA THR A 922 16.20 7.10 -3.05
C THR A 922 14.81 6.50 -2.88
N LEU A 923 13.82 7.27 -2.39
CA LEU A 923 12.44 6.78 -2.31
C LEU A 923 11.86 6.43 -3.68
N ARG A 924 12.07 7.29 -4.70
CA ARG A 924 11.61 7.02 -6.07
C ARG A 924 12.32 5.79 -6.66
N ALA A 925 13.64 5.70 -6.50
CA ALA A 925 14.42 4.55 -6.96
C ALA A 925 13.96 3.24 -6.27
N MET A 926 13.66 3.28 -4.97
CA MET A 926 13.12 2.15 -4.22
C MET A 926 11.71 1.74 -4.70
N GLN A 927 10.86 2.69 -5.10
CA GLN A 927 9.55 2.40 -5.69
C GLN A 927 9.71 1.64 -7.03
N VAL A 928 10.62 2.09 -7.89
CA VAL A 928 10.95 1.40 -9.15
C VAL A 928 11.50 0.00 -8.88
N LEU A 929 12.43 -0.15 -7.93
CA LEU A 929 12.98 -1.46 -7.56
C LEU A 929 11.89 -2.40 -7.02
N LEU A 930 10.98 -1.89 -6.17
CA LEU A 930 9.82 -2.64 -5.67
C LEU A 930 8.95 -3.16 -6.82
N ASP A 931 8.75 -2.38 -7.89
CA ASP A 931 8.00 -2.80 -9.07
C ASP A 931 8.73 -3.93 -9.83
N ARG A 932 10.06 -3.88 -9.93
CA ARG A 932 10.87 -4.98 -10.52
C ARG A 932 10.87 -6.25 -9.69
N LEU A 933 10.93 -6.12 -8.37
CA LEU A 933 10.79 -7.27 -7.46
C LEU A 933 9.42 -7.90 -7.52
N SER A 934 8.38 -7.08 -7.66
CA SER A 934 7.02 -7.54 -7.86
C SER A 934 6.90 -8.34 -9.15
N ALA A 935 7.49 -7.83 -10.25
CA ALA A 935 7.60 -8.58 -11.50
C ALA A 935 8.31 -9.93 -11.33
N LEU A 936 9.45 -9.94 -10.65
CA LEU A 936 10.22 -11.16 -10.39
C LEU A 936 9.41 -12.18 -9.58
N GLN A 937 8.70 -11.73 -8.55
CA GLN A 937 7.81 -12.58 -7.75
C GLN A 937 6.66 -13.14 -8.60
N MET A 938 6.09 -12.37 -9.51
CA MET A 938 5.04 -12.85 -10.42
C MET A 938 5.55 -13.94 -11.36
N MET A 939 6.77 -13.79 -11.90
CA MET A 939 7.38 -14.82 -12.76
C MET A 939 7.65 -16.11 -12.00
N LEU A 940 8.00 -16.02 -10.71
CA LEU A 940 8.13 -17.18 -9.84
C LEU A 940 6.79 -17.93 -9.66
N LEU A 941 5.70 -17.17 -9.45
CA LEU A 941 4.35 -17.67 -9.19
C LEU A 941 3.55 -18.04 -10.45
N GLN A 942 4.14 -17.89 -11.63
CA GLN A 942 3.45 -18.13 -12.89
C GLN A 942 3.00 -19.59 -13.00
N LYS A 943 1.76 -19.79 -13.44
CA LYS A 943 1.22 -21.11 -13.81
C LYS A 943 1.48 -21.42 -15.28
N PRO A 944 1.64 -22.70 -15.65
CA PRO A 944 1.76 -23.08 -17.06
C PRO A 944 0.46 -22.73 -17.79
N VAL A 945 0.56 -22.02 -18.91
CA VAL A 945 -0.58 -21.48 -19.68
C VAL A 945 -0.85 -22.31 -20.92
N VAL A 946 0.20 -22.82 -21.57
CA VAL A 946 0.11 -23.44 -22.90
C VAL A 946 0.04 -24.98 -22.81
N SER A 947 1.02 -25.61 -22.16
CA SER A 947 1.08 -27.06 -21.98
C SER A 947 0.41 -27.55 -20.70
N GLY A 948 0.10 -26.64 -19.77
CA GLY A 948 -0.53 -26.96 -18.48
C GLY A 948 0.38 -27.70 -17.49
N HIS A 949 1.66 -27.88 -17.84
CA HIS A 949 2.70 -28.43 -16.97
C HIS A 949 4.07 -27.84 -17.32
N TYR A 950 4.94 -27.80 -16.32
CA TYR A 950 6.37 -27.51 -16.47
C TYR A 950 7.17 -28.81 -16.49
N THR A 951 8.38 -28.77 -17.03
CA THR A 951 9.35 -29.86 -17.01
C THR A 951 10.69 -29.39 -16.45
N SER A 952 11.55 -30.33 -16.06
CA SER A 952 12.93 -30.04 -15.63
C SER A 952 13.87 -29.61 -16.78
N ALA A 953 13.37 -29.49 -18.01
CA ALA A 953 14.21 -29.17 -19.17
C ALA A 953 15.04 -27.88 -19.00
N PRO A 954 14.52 -26.75 -18.51
CA PRO A 954 15.32 -25.55 -18.27
C PRO A 954 16.35 -25.73 -17.16
N TYR A 955 16.07 -26.58 -16.17
CA TYR A 955 17.00 -26.86 -15.07
C TYR A 955 18.28 -27.48 -15.62
N HIS A 956 18.17 -28.61 -16.32
CA HIS A 956 19.32 -29.36 -16.81
C HIS A 956 20.09 -28.63 -17.91
N ASN A 957 19.36 -27.99 -18.83
CA ASN A 957 19.97 -27.44 -20.03
C ASN A 957 20.51 -26.01 -19.86
N MET A 958 19.95 -25.24 -18.91
CA MET A 958 20.23 -23.81 -18.80
C MET A 958 20.61 -23.38 -17.38
N LEU A 959 19.78 -23.66 -16.37
CA LEU A 959 19.99 -23.13 -15.01
C LEU A 959 21.16 -23.79 -14.29
N GLN A 960 21.24 -25.12 -14.27
CA GLN A 960 22.29 -25.87 -13.60
C GLN A 960 23.71 -25.42 -14.02
N PRO A 961 24.05 -25.30 -15.33
CA PRO A 961 25.37 -24.80 -15.73
C PRO A 961 25.58 -23.30 -15.49
N LEU A 962 24.51 -22.52 -15.32
CA LEU A 962 24.58 -21.08 -15.03
C LEU A 962 24.58 -20.74 -13.54
N ASP A 963 24.22 -21.70 -12.68
CA ASP A 963 23.88 -21.44 -11.28
C ASP A 963 24.98 -20.70 -10.51
N GLN A 964 26.23 -21.16 -10.66
CA GLN A 964 27.38 -20.52 -10.03
C GLN A 964 27.53 -19.03 -10.41
N TYR A 965 27.26 -18.68 -11.67
CA TYR A 965 27.40 -17.31 -12.17
C TYR A 965 26.22 -16.44 -11.72
N VAL A 966 25.00 -16.98 -11.75
CA VAL A 966 23.81 -16.26 -11.29
C VAL A 966 23.88 -16.01 -9.78
N ARG A 967 24.30 -17.00 -8.99
CA ARG A 967 24.54 -16.84 -7.55
C ARG A 967 25.63 -15.82 -7.27
N ALA A 968 26.76 -15.86 -7.98
CA ALA A 968 27.83 -14.86 -7.80
C ALA A 968 27.33 -13.42 -8.04
N VAL A 969 26.53 -13.19 -9.10
CA VAL A 969 25.91 -11.88 -9.37
C VAL A 969 24.94 -11.47 -8.26
N LEU A 970 24.06 -12.38 -7.83
CA LEU A 970 23.06 -12.07 -6.81
C LEU A 970 23.67 -11.89 -5.41
N GLU A 971 24.69 -12.66 -5.05
CA GLU A 971 25.47 -12.48 -3.82
C GLU A 971 26.24 -11.16 -3.83
N SER A 972 26.80 -10.77 -4.99
CA SER A 972 27.39 -9.44 -5.18
C SER A 972 26.35 -8.32 -5.03
N ALA A 973 25.14 -8.50 -5.55
CA ALA A 973 24.04 -7.55 -5.35
C ALA A 973 23.59 -7.47 -3.88
N VAL A 974 23.59 -8.59 -3.14
CA VAL A 974 23.33 -8.59 -1.68
C VAL A 974 24.41 -7.81 -0.94
N ARG A 975 25.69 -8.00 -1.27
CA ARG A 975 26.79 -7.21 -0.70
C ARG A 975 26.63 -5.73 -1.00
N LEU A 976 26.26 -5.38 -2.23
CA LEU A 976 25.95 -4.00 -2.62
C LEU A 976 24.82 -3.41 -1.77
N GLY A 977 23.75 -4.19 -1.55
CA GLY A 977 22.64 -3.79 -0.68
C GLY A 977 23.05 -3.51 0.76
N VAL A 978 23.92 -4.35 1.33
CA VAL A 978 24.47 -4.16 2.68
C VAL A 978 25.32 -2.89 2.76
N LEU A 979 26.29 -2.73 1.85
CA LEU A 979 27.18 -1.57 1.84
C LEU A 979 26.42 -0.25 1.60
N THR A 980 25.40 -0.27 0.73
CA THR A 980 24.57 0.92 0.48
C THR A 980 23.68 1.26 1.68
N ALA A 981 23.19 0.25 2.41
CA ALA A 981 22.47 0.49 3.66
C ALA A 981 23.38 1.10 4.73
N GLU A 982 24.64 0.65 4.82
CA GLU A 982 25.66 1.24 5.70
C GLU A 982 26.00 2.68 5.28
N LEU A 983 26.13 2.95 3.98
CA LEU A 983 26.34 4.29 3.41
C LEU A 983 25.18 5.26 3.72
N LEU A 984 23.93 4.77 3.68
CA LEU A 984 22.74 5.56 4.03
C LEU A 984 22.53 5.71 5.55
N SER A 985 23.28 4.96 6.35
CA SER A 985 23.14 4.97 7.81
C SER A 985 23.91 6.13 8.44
N GLU A 986 23.50 6.50 9.65
CA GLU A 986 24.21 7.49 10.47
C GLU A 986 25.65 7.06 10.86
N GLN A 987 25.98 5.78 10.70
CA GLN A 987 27.29 5.20 11.03
C GLN A 987 28.25 5.14 9.83
N CYS A 988 27.92 5.83 8.74
CA CYS A 988 28.75 5.86 7.54
C CYS A 988 30.17 6.36 7.84
N THR A 989 31.16 5.68 7.27
CA THR A 989 32.58 6.09 7.27
C THR A 989 32.99 6.49 5.85
N ASP A 990 34.02 7.29 5.68
CA ASP A 990 34.50 7.71 4.35
C ASP A 990 34.79 6.51 3.43
N ALA A 991 35.21 5.38 4.01
CA ALA A 991 35.46 4.13 3.28
C ALA A 991 34.20 3.47 2.70
N CYS A 992 32.99 3.80 3.19
CA CYS A 992 31.74 3.22 2.72
C CYS A 992 31.45 3.61 1.27
N LEU A 993 31.73 4.86 0.88
CA LEU A 993 31.49 5.34 -0.49
C LEU A 993 32.37 4.59 -1.49
N ASP A 994 33.67 4.50 -1.21
CA ASP A 994 34.63 3.76 -2.03
C ASP A 994 34.27 2.27 -2.11
N ALA A 995 33.85 1.67 -1.00
CA ALA A 995 33.42 0.27 -0.96
C ALA A 995 32.17 0.02 -1.83
N VAL A 996 31.18 0.92 -1.80
CA VAL A 996 29.99 0.81 -2.65
C VAL A 996 30.38 0.96 -4.12
N GLN A 997 31.21 1.93 -4.49
CA GLN A 997 31.67 2.12 -5.86
C GLN A 997 32.48 0.93 -6.39
N ALA A 998 33.38 0.38 -5.56
CA ALA A 998 34.12 -0.83 -5.88
C ALA A 998 33.19 -2.04 -6.08
N GLN A 999 32.16 -2.19 -5.23
CA GLN A 999 31.17 -3.25 -5.35
C GLN A 999 30.30 -3.11 -6.61
N ILE A 1000 29.95 -1.88 -7.03
CA ILE A 1000 29.25 -1.62 -8.28
C ILE A 1000 30.09 -2.14 -9.47
N LYS A 1001 31.37 -1.77 -9.54
CA LYS A 1001 32.29 -2.24 -10.58
C LYS A 1001 32.42 -3.77 -10.59
N GLN A 1002 32.52 -4.39 -9.42
CA GLN A 1002 32.57 -5.84 -9.30
C GLN A 1002 31.28 -6.50 -9.80
N LEU A 1003 30.11 -5.96 -9.43
CA LEU A 1003 28.82 -6.46 -9.88
C LEU A 1003 28.70 -6.37 -11.41
N GLU A 1004 29.10 -5.24 -12.01
CA GLU A 1004 29.12 -5.05 -13.46
C GLU A 1004 30.02 -6.09 -14.16
N ALA A 1005 31.23 -6.30 -13.65
CA ALA A 1005 32.14 -7.33 -14.18
C ALA A 1005 31.55 -8.75 -14.11
N LEU A 1006 30.91 -9.11 -12.99
CA LEU A 1006 30.24 -10.40 -12.83
C LEU A 1006 29.04 -10.55 -13.78
N ARG A 1007 28.31 -9.47 -14.05
CA ARG A 1007 27.20 -9.47 -15.03
C ARG A 1007 27.71 -9.69 -16.45
N VAL A 1008 28.83 -9.09 -16.83
CA VAL A 1008 29.50 -9.36 -18.12
C VAL A 1008 29.84 -10.83 -18.23
N GLN A 1009 30.45 -11.39 -17.18
CA GLN A 1009 30.82 -12.81 -17.13
C GLN A 1009 29.60 -13.74 -17.22
N LEU A 1010 28.52 -13.43 -16.51
CA LEU A 1010 27.25 -14.17 -16.59
C LEU A 1010 26.70 -14.13 -18.02
N ARG A 1011 26.70 -12.97 -18.67
CA ARG A 1011 26.22 -12.82 -20.06
C ARG A 1011 27.03 -13.66 -21.04
N LYS A 1012 28.37 -13.61 -20.95
CA LYS A 1012 29.28 -14.43 -21.79
C LYS A 1012 28.96 -15.93 -21.65
N ASN A 1013 28.78 -16.39 -20.41
CA ASN A 1013 28.44 -17.79 -20.15
C ASN A 1013 27.02 -18.15 -20.60
N TYR A 1014 26.05 -17.25 -20.43
CA TYR A 1014 24.68 -17.43 -20.93
C TYR A 1014 24.66 -17.60 -22.45
N ILE A 1015 25.37 -16.75 -23.19
CA ILE A 1015 25.47 -16.85 -24.65
C ILE A 1015 26.07 -18.21 -25.06
N ARG A 1016 27.19 -18.60 -24.44
CA ARG A 1016 27.85 -19.89 -24.70
C ARG A 1016 26.94 -21.08 -24.44
N ILE A 1017 26.32 -21.14 -23.26
CA ILE A 1017 25.42 -22.23 -22.85
C ILE A 1017 24.17 -22.25 -23.72
N SER A 1018 23.59 -21.08 -24.02
CA SER A 1018 22.44 -20.98 -24.91
C SER A 1018 22.78 -21.47 -26.31
N HIS A 1019 23.95 -21.11 -26.86
CA HIS A 1019 24.40 -21.60 -28.16
C HIS A 1019 24.53 -23.13 -28.16
N GLN A 1020 25.15 -23.72 -27.13
CA GLN A 1020 25.22 -25.17 -26.98
C GLN A 1020 23.83 -25.81 -26.92
N TYR A 1021 22.93 -25.28 -26.10
CA TYR A 1021 21.55 -25.77 -26.02
C TYR A 1021 20.84 -25.75 -27.39
N HIS A 1022 20.99 -24.65 -28.13
CA HIS A 1022 20.44 -24.53 -29.48
C HIS A 1022 21.03 -25.57 -30.44
N LEU A 1023 22.34 -25.83 -30.41
CA LEU A 1023 22.98 -26.88 -31.21
C LEU A 1023 22.41 -28.27 -30.88
N GLU A 1024 22.24 -28.58 -29.60
CA GLU A 1024 21.67 -29.87 -29.16
C GLU A 1024 20.19 -30.04 -29.56
N VAL A 1025 19.44 -28.94 -29.59
CA VAL A 1025 18.07 -28.90 -30.13
C VAL A 1025 18.06 -29.11 -31.64
N LYS A 1026 18.99 -28.47 -32.37
CA LYS A 1026 19.11 -28.60 -33.82
C LYS A 1026 19.51 -30.01 -34.24
N SER A 1027 20.43 -30.63 -33.50
CA SER A 1027 20.88 -32.00 -33.75
C SER A 1027 19.86 -33.08 -33.38
N GLN A 1028 18.64 -32.70 -32.98
CA GLN A 1028 17.59 -33.60 -32.50
C GLN A 1028 18.11 -34.59 -31.44
N SER A 1029 18.88 -34.08 -30.47
CA SER A 1029 19.50 -34.91 -29.45
C SER A 1029 18.50 -35.89 -28.82
N SER A 1030 18.93 -37.15 -28.64
CA SER A 1030 18.10 -38.19 -28.02
C SER A 1030 17.86 -37.95 -26.52
N LYS A 1031 18.53 -36.95 -25.92
CA LYS A 1031 18.39 -36.58 -24.51
C LYS A 1031 16.91 -36.30 -24.16
N PRO A 1032 16.32 -37.01 -23.17
CA PRO A 1032 14.92 -36.85 -22.82
C PRO A 1032 14.59 -35.42 -22.38
N GLN A 1033 15.54 -34.71 -21.76
CA GLN A 1033 15.38 -33.32 -21.32
C GLN A 1033 15.20 -32.34 -22.49
N ILE A 1034 15.67 -32.67 -23.69
CA ILE A 1034 15.50 -31.83 -24.88
C ILE A 1034 14.19 -32.17 -25.58
N LYS A 1035 13.82 -33.45 -25.60
CA LYS A 1035 12.56 -33.93 -26.21
C LYS A 1035 11.32 -33.50 -25.45
N ASN A 1036 11.37 -33.52 -24.12
CA ASN A 1036 10.22 -33.28 -23.25
C ASN A 1036 9.95 -31.79 -22.98
N ARG A 1037 10.74 -30.88 -23.54
CA ARG A 1037 10.58 -29.44 -23.30
C ARG A 1037 9.20 -28.94 -23.72
N THR A 1038 8.63 -28.04 -22.93
CA THR A 1038 7.36 -27.39 -23.24
C THR A 1038 7.54 -25.92 -23.60
N VAL A 1039 6.48 -25.29 -24.15
CA VAL A 1039 6.46 -23.84 -24.38
C VAL A 1039 6.47 -23.08 -23.06
N ASP A 1040 5.76 -23.60 -22.04
CA ASP A 1040 5.68 -23.00 -20.71
C ASP A 1040 7.04 -22.93 -20.01
N ASP A 1041 7.90 -23.94 -20.23
CA ASP A 1041 9.27 -23.95 -19.73
C ASP A 1041 10.10 -22.78 -20.25
N ALA A 1042 10.04 -22.53 -21.56
CA ALA A 1042 10.76 -21.42 -22.19
C ALA A 1042 10.21 -20.07 -21.74
N VAL A 1043 8.87 -19.94 -21.71
CA VAL A 1043 8.17 -18.74 -21.26
C VAL A 1043 8.57 -18.39 -19.82
N ARG A 1044 8.48 -19.35 -18.90
CA ARG A 1044 8.78 -19.13 -17.47
C ARG A 1044 10.24 -18.77 -17.26
N TYR A 1045 11.17 -19.57 -17.82
CA TYR A 1045 12.60 -19.35 -17.66
C TYR A 1045 13.08 -17.99 -18.22
N LEU A 1046 12.69 -17.67 -19.46
CA LEU A 1046 13.12 -16.42 -20.09
C LEU A 1046 12.51 -15.20 -19.42
N SER A 1047 11.24 -15.27 -19.02
CA SER A 1047 10.57 -14.18 -18.31
C SER A 1047 11.15 -13.95 -16.92
N PHE A 1048 11.48 -15.02 -16.19
CA PHE A 1048 12.15 -14.93 -14.90
C PHE A 1048 13.53 -14.27 -15.02
N LEU A 1049 14.37 -14.73 -15.96
CA LEU A 1049 15.69 -14.14 -16.16
C LEU A 1049 15.62 -12.67 -16.59
N PHE A 1050 14.67 -12.31 -17.45
CA PHE A 1050 14.45 -10.92 -17.85
C PHE A 1050 14.07 -10.05 -16.63
N ALA A 1051 13.12 -10.50 -15.82
CA ALA A 1051 12.73 -9.80 -14.60
C ALA A 1051 13.89 -9.69 -13.60
N ALA A 1052 14.68 -10.76 -13.42
CA ALA A 1052 15.84 -10.78 -12.53
C ALA A 1052 16.93 -9.79 -12.98
N SER A 1053 17.24 -9.76 -14.28
CA SER A 1053 18.19 -8.79 -14.83
C SER A 1053 17.72 -7.37 -14.58
N ASN A 1054 16.46 -7.06 -14.88
CA ASN A 1054 15.91 -5.72 -14.67
C ASN A 1054 15.91 -5.31 -13.18
N ALA A 1055 15.67 -6.25 -12.27
CA ALA A 1055 15.77 -5.98 -10.84
C ALA A 1055 17.24 -5.67 -10.42
N ILE A 1056 18.22 -6.39 -10.95
CA ILE A 1056 19.66 -6.12 -10.73
C ILE A 1056 20.06 -4.76 -11.30
N ASP A 1057 19.57 -4.41 -12.50
CA ASP A 1057 19.80 -3.10 -13.12
C ASP A 1057 19.31 -1.97 -12.23
N LYS A 1058 18.09 -2.06 -11.72
CA LYS A 1058 17.52 -1.02 -10.85
C LYS A 1058 18.13 -0.97 -9.47
N ALA A 1059 18.57 -2.11 -8.92
CA ALA A 1059 19.36 -2.12 -7.70
C ALA A 1059 20.70 -1.38 -7.91
N THR A 1060 21.41 -1.69 -8.99
CA THR A 1060 22.68 -1.02 -9.34
C THR A 1060 22.48 0.48 -9.56
N LEU A 1061 21.43 0.87 -10.31
CA LEU A 1061 21.09 2.28 -10.57
C LEU A 1061 20.75 3.02 -9.28
N LEU A 1062 20.03 2.39 -8.35
CA LEU A 1062 19.75 2.97 -7.04
C LEU A 1062 21.04 3.26 -6.27
N ALA A 1063 21.95 2.29 -6.20
CA ALA A 1063 23.25 2.49 -5.54
C ALA A 1063 24.06 3.62 -6.21
N LYS A 1064 24.09 3.66 -7.55
CA LYS A 1064 24.72 4.77 -8.31
C LYS A 1064 24.08 6.11 -7.98
N THR A 1065 22.75 6.18 -7.90
CA THR A 1065 22.00 7.41 -7.56
C THR A 1065 22.37 7.91 -6.16
N VAL A 1066 22.51 7.00 -5.19
CA VAL A 1066 22.96 7.33 -3.83
C VAL A 1066 24.40 7.86 -3.85
N CYS A 1067 25.34 7.20 -4.55
CA CYS A 1067 26.73 7.64 -4.64
C CYS A 1067 26.92 8.96 -5.40
N ALA A 1068 26.07 9.24 -6.38
CA ALA A 1068 26.13 10.46 -7.20
C ALA A 1068 25.55 11.69 -6.49
N ASN A 1069 24.79 11.50 -5.41
CA ASN A 1069 24.15 12.62 -4.72
C ASN A 1069 25.18 13.44 -3.92
N GLU A 1070 25.19 14.75 -4.14
CA GLU A 1070 26.11 15.68 -3.48
C GLU A 1070 26.05 15.57 -1.94
N TRP A 1071 24.86 15.35 -1.36
CA TRP A 1071 24.68 15.24 0.09
C TRP A 1071 25.41 14.03 0.70
N VAL A 1072 25.60 12.96 -0.08
CA VAL A 1072 26.32 11.75 0.37
C VAL A 1072 27.83 11.94 0.20
N GLN A 1073 28.25 12.80 -0.73
CA GLN A 1073 29.66 13.11 -0.98
C GLN A 1073 30.22 14.13 0.01
N THR A 1074 29.38 15.04 0.50
CA THR A 1074 29.71 16.06 1.52
C THR A 1074 29.58 15.52 2.93
#